data_AF-A0A7J4EQQ7-F1
#
_entry.id   AF-A0A7J4EQQ7-F1
#
_cell.length_a   1.000
_cell.length_b   1.000
_cell.length_c   1.000
_cell.angle_alpha   90.00
_cell.angle_beta   90.00
_cell.angle_gamma   90.00
#
_symmetry.space_group_name_H-M   'P 1'
#
loop_
_entity.id
_entity.type
_entity.pdbx_description
1 polymer ?
#
loop_
_entity_poly.entity_id
_entity_poly.type
_entity_poly.pdbx_seq_one_letter_code
_entity_poly.pdbx_strand_id
1 'polypeptide(L)'
;MGSGKSHILLTIYHLFRNPKKAEEWLKHWNIYFRIPENVILIPIPLSAISVENLWDPIFKALGHQIEVREDDWPRGDKLKNAIENRTTIILIDEMDNWFDAKNENEKARNRGFIQVLSETSAEDVPLLVIPTAIGLSENVKKVLETAARSVGGSMKTVEQPEDAFDIVKFRIFEEVIGDETIINNYLEIYHDIIKLSGNLKDEILCTYPFHPNLLKALSSLTTRQLLILLAIVVKRKIDKDLLICSDIDDDLIRSHLRAFYSGERNKRLIDAYLEDIDFIKDLKEVKENIISYDLSRNFLVTTLPYSLKSGGSASFDDLIFGAVREPINKMDIDETLKFLQKWTRLRKSEDRYQLTTKLPPILRIERRAELIGDEDAIKRLTDFIKKKTKEIKGVKTFFGDKKLKMDERFKIAVFMEKTKNIEEIYKKVYENTLALLYPSQSLISESSLKIVKKIIGTEELITEEKNFSEIYKRFLDDYNNSLENSIKNADWQLLIWSRTNLIDPPTPLEKNVTEFDKVMELLRPYATEDSFKYFIKLIIKDNESITIKDLKKRFYRLRGMPLMIDEKNLYNAISKMVEDGEVVLKGSQGQVFFKIKASEVQITEDSTLEKPLKEVVPPSKEEVYQLIKDKKKVSLKDMNALYPFIEAEVIKTLLIETYKEYDDIYILESEKIIKSPENVNKMQLVIREEASKYIEPLLKNILSDKLAISFEDAKSDISKYHNGIDDDLLTSAIDDLEISGNASLDRKKNIISLPQKDLLKGLKERIYRLVKKEEKVSVQGTISKILSLIPVEENLIKNAIAELLDERKIIEDSGYLLLPREEGGPGTIPSPPKKLIKYDGTASDVLQRFNSEISEEGKLEWISIEIEEEISNNAIEEILKMINNRKIKFNARRRII
;
A
#
# COMPACT_ATOMS: atom_id res chain seq x y z
N MET A 1 -28.50 -31.56 -36.06
CA MET A 1 -29.54 -32.62 -35.89
C MET A 1 -30.75 -31.98 -35.20
N GLY A 2 -31.98 -32.23 -35.65
CA GLY A 2 -33.18 -31.58 -35.07
C GLY A 2 -33.57 -30.21 -35.68
N SER A 3 -32.99 -29.84 -36.82
CA SER A 3 -33.25 -28.60 -37.58
C SER A 3 -34.48 -28.62 -38.48
N GLY A 4 -35.26 -29.68 -38.45
CA GLY A 4 -36.43 -29.78 -39.32
C GLY A 4 -36.14 -30.14 -40.78
N LYS A 5 -34.93 -30.58 -41.16
CA LYS A 5 -34.61 -31.07 -42.51
C LYS A 5 -35.62 -32.12 -43.03
N SER A 6 -35.89 -33.17 -42.26
CA SER A 6 -36.90 -34.17 -42.62
C SER A 6 -38.32 -33.59 -42.64
N HIS A 7 -38.63 -32.57 -41.83
CA HIS A 7 -39.92 -31.87 -41.91
C HIS A 7 -40.03 -31.06 -43.21
N ILE A 8 -38.95 -30.44 -43.69
CA ILE A 8 -38.90 -29.78 -44.99
C ILE A 8 -39.11 -30.81 -46.09
N LEU A 9 -38.42 -31.95 -46.06
CA LEU A 9 -38.64 -33.03 -47.04
C LEU A 9 -40.08 -33.55 -47.01
N LEU A 10 -40.69 -33.71 -45.84
CA LEU A 10 -42.10 -34.10 -45.71
C LEU A 10 -43.05 -33.02 -46.24
N THR A 11 -42.72 -31.74 -46.03
CA THR A 11 -43.48 -30.62 -46.59
C THR A 11 -43.44 -30.67 -48.10
N ILE A 12 -42.24 -30.76 -48.69
CA ILE A 12 -42.02 -30.95 -50.14
C ILE A 12 -42.77 -32.19 -50.63
N TYR A 13 -42.71 -33.29 -49.90
CA TYR A 13 -43.43 -34.51 -50.25
C TYR A 13 -44.94 -34.26 -50.37
N HIS A 14 -45.53 -33.59 -49.38
CA HIS A 14 -46.95 -33.28 -49.37
C HIS A 14 -47.35 -32.19 -50.37
N LEU A 15 -46.44 -31.28 -50.76
CA LEU A 15 -46.68 -30.31 -51.82
C LEU A 15 -47.09 -31.02 -53.12
N PHE A 16 -46.36 -32.07 -53.50
CA PHE A 16 -46.65 -32.80 -54.75
C PHE A 16 -47.63 -33.96 -54.57
N ARG A 17 -47.67 -34.60 -53.39
CA ARG A 17 -48.59 -35.73 -53.15
C ARG A 17 -50.02 -35.30 -52.88
N ASN A 18 -50.23 -34.13 -52.27
CA ASN A 18 -51.54 -33.61 -51.87
C ASN A 18 -51.76 -32.17 -52.39
N PRO A 19 -51.78 -31.95 -53.73
CA PRO A 19 -51.70 -30.62 -54.32
C PRO A 19 -52.82 -29.68 -53.87
N LYS A 20 -54.05 -30.17 -53.66
CA LYS A 20 -55.17 -29.34 -53.17
C LYS A 20 -54.91 -28.73 -51.79
N LYS A 21 -54.50 -29.56 -50.83
CA LYS A 21 -54.16 -29.10 -49.47
C LYS A 21 -52.91 -28.21 -49.49
N ALA A 22 -51.97 -28.52 -50.37
CA ALA A 22 -50.76 -27.73 -50.55
C ALA A 22 -51.08 -26.33 -51.09
N GLU A 23 -51.99 -26.19 -52.06
CA GLU A 23 -52.43 -24.88 -52.55
C GLU A 23 -53.09 -24.03 -51.45
N GLU A 24 -53.94 -24.64 -50.62
CA GLU A 24 -54.54 -23.96 -49.46
C GLU A 24 -53.47 -23.48 -48.48
N TRP A 25 -52.50 -24.35 -48.16
CA TRP A 25 -51.37 -24.01 -47.27
C TRP A 25 -50.48 -22.91 -47.87
N LEU A 26 -50.12 -22.99 -49.16
CA LEU A 26 -49.32 -21.99 -49.86
C LEU A 26 -50.03 -20.62 -49.87
N LYS A 27 -51.35 -20.60 -50.12
CA LYS A 27 -52.16 -19.36 -50.05
C LYS A 27 -52.19 -18.79 -48.64
N HIS A 28 -52.38 -19.62 -47.62
CA HIS A 28 -52.41 -19.19 -46.22
C HIS A 28 -51.10 -18.51 -45.80
N TRP A 29 -49.96 -19.04 -46.25
CA TRP A 29 -48.63 -18.48 -45.97
C TRP A 29 -48.13 -17.47 -47.03
N ASN A 30 -48.98 -17.07 -47.98
CA ASN A 30 -48.64 -16.15 -49.06
C ASN A 30 -47.39 -16.56 -49.88
N ILE A 31 -47.22 -17.86 -50.11
CA ILE A 31 -46.11 -18.42 -50.90
C ILE A 31 -46.58 -18.62 -52.34
N TYR A 32 -45.99 -17.85 -53.27
CA TYR A 32 -46.28 -17.97 -54.69
C TYR A 32 -45.52 -19.14 -55.31
N PHE A 33 -46.16 -20.30 -55.36
CA PHE A 33 -45.62 -21.49 -56.03
C PHE A 33 -46.74 -22.22 -56.79
N ARG A 34 -46.51 -22.49 -58.09
CA ARG A 34 -47.42 -23.29 -58.91
C ARG A 34 -46.94 -24.74 -58.90
N ILE A 35 -47.74 -25.61 -58.31
CA ILE A 35 -47.43 -27.04 -58.22
C ILE A 35 -47.54 -27.64 -59.63
N PRO A 36 -46.47 -28.27 -60.17
CA PRO A 36 -46.52 -28.97 -61.45
C PRO A 36 -47.45 -30.18 -61.39
N GLU A 37 -48.07 -30.50 -62.53
CA GLU A 37 -48.90 -31.69 -62.69
C GLU A 37 -48.04 -32.92 -63.00
N ASN A 38 -48.54 -34.12 -62.70
CA ASN A 38 -47.93 -35.41 -63.05
C ASN A 38 -46.49 -35.62 -62.56
N VAL A 39 -46.19 -35.13 -61.35
CA VAL A 39 -44.87 -35.32 -60.71
C VAL A 39 -44.71 -36.74 -60.18
N ILE A 40 -43.61 -37.40 -60.54
CA ILE A 40 -43.14 -38.63 -59.90
C ILE A 40 -42.30 -38.24 -58.69
N LEU A 41 -42.74 -38.64 -57.51
CA LEU A 41 -42.07 -38.33 -56.25
C LEU A 41 -41.52 -39.62 -55.62
N ILE A 42 -40.21 -39.66 -55.41
CA ILE A 42 -39.47 -40.82 -54.92
C ILE A 42 -38.83 -40.48 -53.57
N PRO A 43 -39.50 -40.79 -52.43
CA PRO A 43 -38.90 -40.65 -51.11
C PRO A 43 -38.02 -41.86 -50.75
N ILE A 44 -36.81 -41.61 -50.29
CA ILE A 44 -35.81 -42.62 -49.91
C ILE A 44 -35.34 -42.31 -48.48
N PRO A 45 -36.04 -42.81 -47.45
CA PRO A 45 -35.66 -42.61 -46.05
C PRO A 45 -34.61 -43.65 -45.63
N LEU A 46 -33.32 -43.36 -45.85
CA LEU A 46 -32.23 -44.34 -45.73
C LEU A 46 -32.03 -44.92 -44.32
N SER A 47 -32.60 -44.30 -43.28
CA SER A 47 -32.61 -44.87 -41.93
C SER A 47 -33.73 -45.88 -41.67
N ALA A 48 -34.78 -45.88 -42.49
CA ALA A 48 -35.93 -46.78 -42.35
C ALA A 48 -35.89 -47.96 -43.34
N ILE A 49 -35.08 -47.87 -44.40
CA ILE A 49 -34.98 -48.91 -45.43
C ILE A 49 -33.53 -49.40 -45.60
N SER A 50 -33.36 -50.72 -45.68
CA SER A 50 -32.07 -51.33 -46.00
C SER A 50 -31.90 -51.40 -47.51
N VAL A 51 -31.16 -50.45 -48.07
CA VAL A 51 -30.85 -50.39 -49.51
C VAL A 51 -29.37 -50.64 -49.72
N GLU A 52 -29.04 -51.57 -50.60
CA GLU A 52 -27.65 -51.83 -50.99
C GLU A 52 -27.11 -50.70 -51.88
N ASN A 53 -27.82 -50.43 -52.98
CA ASN A 53 -27.46 -49.42 -53.95
C ASN A 53 -28.56 -48.36 -54.09
N LEU A 54 -28.16 -47.08 -54.09
CA LEU A 54 -29.12 -45.96 -54.13
C LEU A 54 -30.01 -45.97 -55.38
N TRP A 55 -29.53 -46.53 -56.49
CA TRP A 55 -30.29 -46.61 -57.74
C TRP A 55 -31.44 -47.62 -57.71
N ASP A 56 -31.37 -48.66 -56.88
CA ASP A 56 -32.38 -49.72 -56.83
C ASP A 56 -33.80 -49.18 -56.54
N PRO A 57 -34.03 -48.39 -55.47
CA PRO A 57 -35.35 -47.80 -55.21
C PRO A 57 -35.77 -46.77 -56.27
N ILE A 58 -34.82 -46.08 -56.91
CA ILE A 58 -35.09 -45.04 -57.93
C ILE A 58 -35.61 -45.68 -59.21
N PHE A 59 -34.87 -46.63 -59.79
CA PHE A 59 -35.29 -47.31 -61.02
C PHE A 59 -36.57 -48.11 -60.81
N LYS A 60 -36.72 -48.75 -59.63
CA LYS A 60 -37.96 -49.42 -59.25
C LYS A 60 -39.17 -48.46 -59.25
N ALA A 61 -39.02 -47.26 -58.68
CA ALA A 61 -40.10 -46.27 -58.67
C ALA A 61 -40.40 -45.69 -60.06
N LEU A 62 -39.40 -45.62 -60.94
CA LEU A 62 -39.57 -45.20 -62.33
C LEU A 62 -40.19 -46.29 -63.22
N GLY A 63 -40.28 -47.53 -62.75
CA GLY A 63 -40.84 -48.67 -63.49
C GLY A 63 -39.83 -49.38 -64.41
N HIS A 64 -38.53 -49.19 -64.18
CA HIS A 64 -37.47 -49.77 -64.99
C HIS A 64 -36.66 -50.80 -64.19
N GLN A 65 -36.36 -51.94 -64.80
CA GLN A 65 -35.37 -52.88 -64.28
C GLN A 65 -34.01 -52.55 -64.86
N ILE A 66 -32.98 -52.56 -64.01
CA ILE A 66 -31.61 -52.27 -64.41
C ILE A 66 -30.68 -53.36 -63.89
N GLU A 67 -29.89 -53.92 -64.79
CA GLU A 67 -28.77 -54.79 -64.44
C GLU A 67 -27.47 -53.98 -64.49
N VAL A 68 -26.72 -54.05 -63.39
CA VAL A 68 -25.46 -53.34 -63.18
C VAL A 68 -24.44 -54.36 -62.68
N ARG A 69 -23.22 -54.31 -63.22
CA ARG A 69 -22.12 -55.18 -62.77
C ARG A 69 -21.73 -54.85 -61.32
N GLU A 70 -21.10 -55.82 -60.63
CA GLU A 70 -20.72 -55.70 -59.23
C GLU A 70 -19.74 -54.54 -58.94
N ASP A 71 -18.99 -54.08 -59.94
CA ASP A 71 -17.99 -53.00 -59.86
C ASP A 71 -18.43 -51.70 -60.56
N ASP A 72 -19.65 -51.65 -61.10
CA ASP A 72 -20.14 -50.52 -61.91
C ASP A 72 -21.38 -49.87 -61.27
N TRP A 73 -21.82 -48.76 -61.87
CA TRP A 73 -23.04 -48.03 -61.51
C TRP A 73 -23.79 -47.54 -62.77
N PRO A 74 -25.11 -47.26 -62.67
CA PRO A 74 -25.86 -46.73 -63.81
C PRO A 74 -25.29 -45.41 -64.34
N ARG A 75 -25.25 -45.27 -65.67
CA ARG A 75 -24.82 -44.06 -66.38
C ARG A 75 -26.01 -43.12 -66.63
N GLY A 76 -25.72 -41.86 -66.95
CA GLY A 76 -26.74 -40.81 -67.11
C GLY A 76 -27.75 -41.08 -68.23
N ASP A 77 -27.35 -41.75 -69.31
CA ASP A 77 -28.24 -42.19 -70.40
C ASP A 77 -29.32 -43.16 -69.92
N LYS A 78 -28.97 -44.15 -69.09
CA LYS A 78 -29.94 -45.08 -68.49
C LYS A 78 -30.92 -44.36 -67.57
N LEU A 79 -30.44 -43.39 -66.79
CA LEU A 79 -31.29 -42.60 -65.90
C LEU A 79 -32.24 -41.69 -66.70
N LYS A 80 -31.76 -41.01 -67.73
CA LYS A 80 -32.57 -40.17 -68.64
C LYS A 80 -33.66 -40.99 -69.32
N ASN A 81 -33.31 -42.15 -69.85
CA ASN A 81 -34.27 -43.06 -70.47
C ASN A 81 -35.34 -43.53 -69.49
N ALA A 82 -35.00 -43.67 -68.20
CA ALA A 82 -35.98 -44.06 -67.18
C ALA A 82 -36.89 -42.89 -66.74
N ILE A 83 -36.40 -41.66 -66.80
CA ILE A 83 -37.18 -40.45 -66.44
C ILE A 83 -38.09 -40.03 -67.61
N GLU A 84 -37.58 -40.12 -68.84
CA GLU A 84 -38.20 -39.62 -70.07
C GLU A 84 -38.57 -38.12 -69.92
N ASN A 85 -39.82 -37.74 -70.19
CA ASN A 85 -40.32 -36.37 -70.06
C ASN A 85 -41.14 -36.15 -68.76
N ARG A 86 -40.98 -37.02 -67.76
CA ARG A 86 -41.77 -36.99 -66.52
C ARG A 86 -41.04 -36.18 -65.45
N THR A 87 -41.68 -35.13 -64.93
CA THR A 87 -41.13 -34.36 -63.81
C THR A 87 -40.91 -35.27 -62.61
N THR A 88 -39.66 -35.49 -62.25
CA THR A 88 -39.24 -36.46 -61.24
C THR A 88 -38.53 -35.75 -60.10
N ILE A 89 -38.96 -36.03 -58.87
CA ILE A 89 -38.38 -35.47 -57.65
C ILE A 89 -37.92 -36.63 -56.77
N ILE A 90 -36.64 -36.63 -56.42
CA ILE A 90 -36.02 -37.64 -55.57
C ILE A 90 -35.65 -36.98 -54.25
N LEU A 91 -36.21 -37.47 -53.15
CA LEU A 91 -35.95 -37.01 -51.79
C LEU A 91 -35.14 -38.08 -51.07
N ILE A 92 -33.89 -37.79 -50.71
CA ILE A 92 -33.02 -38.74 -50.00
C ILE A 92 -32.81 -38.23 -48.59
N ASP A 93 -33.28 -38.97 -47.58
CA ASP A 93 -33.13 -38.60 -46.17
C ASP A 93 -32.05 -39.41 -45.46
N GLU A 94 -31.30 -38.74 -44.57
CA GLU A 94 -30.29 -39.33 -43.67
C GLU A 94 -29.15 -40.12 -44.34
N MET A 95 -28.42 -39.48 -45.26
CA MET A 95 -27.34 -40.14 -46.00
C MET A 95 -26.12 -40.59 -45.17
N ASP A 96 -25.77 -39.90 -44.07
CA ASP A 96 -24.53 -40.13 -43.30
C ASP A 96 -24.37 -41.59 -42.87
N ASN A 97 -25.29 -42.08 -42.03
CA ASN A 97 -25.19 -43.41 -41.41
C ASN A 97 -25.25 -44.51 -42.45
N TRP A 98 -26.10 -44.35 -43.47
CA TRP A 98 -26.23 -45.34 -44.54
C TRP A 98 -24.96 -45.45 -45.38
N PHE A 99 -24.36 -44.32 -45.78
CA PHE A 99 -23.16 -44.33 -46.62
C PHE A 99 -21.93 -44.82 -45.84
N ASP A 100 -21.78 -44.43 -44.57
CA ASP A 100 -20.63 -44.82 -43.76
C ASP A 100 -20.62 -46.30 -43.40
N ALA A 101 -21.80 -46.92 -43.26
CA ALA A 101 -21.95 -48.36 -42.99
C ALA A 101 -21.52 -49.28 -44.16
N LYS A 102 -21.30 -48.71 -45.35
CA LYS A 102 -20.90 -49.47 -46.56
C LYS A 102 -19.41 -49.80 -46.60
N ASN A 103 -19.06 -50.86 -47.32
CA ASN A 103 -17.67 -51.18 -47.64
C ASN A 103 -17.10 -50.22 -48.72
N GLU A 104 -15.79 -50.21 -48.93
CA GLU A 104 -15.14 -49.26 -49.85
C GLU A 104 -15.62 -49.39 -51.31
N ASN A 105 -15.91 -50.61 -51.78
CA ASN A 105 -16.42 -50.81 -53.14
C ASN A 105 -17.85 -50.25 -53.28
N GLU A 106 -18.73 -50.56 -52.33
CA GLU A 106 -20.08 -50.02 -52.26
C GLU A 106 -20.10 -48.49 -52.15
N LYS A 107 -19.19 -47.90 -51.35
CA LYS A 107 -19.02 -46.45 -51.23
C LYS A 107 -18.63 -45.83 -52.56
N ALA A 108 -17.68 -46.43 -53.29
CA ALA A 108 -17.23 -45.95 -54.59
C ALA A 108 -18.37 -45.97 -55.63
N ARG A 109 -19.14 -47.06 -55.70
CA ARG A 109 -20.28 -47.22 -56.61
C ARG A 109 -21.41 -46.22 -56.31
N ASN A 110 -21.82 -46.13 -55.05
CA ASN A 110 -22.86 -45.19 -54.64
C ASN A 110 -22.42 -43.73 -54.83
N ARG A 111 -21.14 -43.41 -54.57
CA ARG A 111 -20.57 -42.10 -54.91
C ARG A 111 -20.66 -41.81 -56.40
N GLY A 112 -20.26 -42.77 -57.24
CA GLY A 112 -20.34 -42.65 -58.69
C GLY A 112 -21.77 -42.38 -59.16
N PHE A 113 -22.75 -43.06 -58.58
CA PHE A 113 -24.15 -42.84 -58.92
C PHE A 113 -24.71 -41.51 -58.40
N ILE A 114 -24.31 -41.04 -57.22
CA ILE A 114 -24.68 -39.69 -56.72
C ILE A 114 -24.16 -38.61 -57.68
N GLN A 115 -22.94 -38.78 -58.20
CA GLN A 115 -22.40 -37.89 -59.23
C GLN A 115 -23.25 -37.94 -60.51
N VAL A 116 -23.66 -39.12 -60.97
CA VAL A 116 -24.55 -39.28 -62.14
C VAL A 116 -25.91 -38.61 -61.91
N LEU A 117 -26.52 -38.75 -60.72
CA LEU A 117 -27.76 -38.07 -60.36
C LEU A 117 -27.61 -36.56 -60.50
N SER A 118 -26.49 -36.03 -59.99
CA SER A 118 -26.19 -34.61 -60.05
C SER A 118 -26.01 -34.14 -61.50
N GLU A 119 -25.13 -34.78 -62.26
CA GLU A 119 -24.85 -34.44 -63.67
C GLU A 119 -26.10 -34.48 -64.53
N THR A 120 -26.91 -35.54 -64.37
CA THR A 120 -28.17 -35.68 -65.10
C THR A 120 -29.19 -34.59 -64.75
N SER A 121 -29.21 -34.12 -63.49
CA SER A 121 -30.12 -33.06 -63.05
C SER A 121 -29.77 -31.66 -63.57
N ALA A 122 -28.54 -31.44 -64.05
CA ALA A 122 -28.14 -30.17 -64.69
C ALA A 122 -28.33 -30.15 -66.20
N GLU A 123 -28.62 -31.29 -66.81
CA GLU A 123 -29.01 -31.34 -68.20
C GLU A 123 -30.49 -30.95 -68.39
N ASP A 124 -30.97 -30.90 -69.63
CA ASP A 124 -32.38 -30.61 -69.95
C ASP A 124 -33.28 -31.82 -69.67
N VAL A 125 -33.29 -32.26 -68.41
CA VAL A 125 -34.04 -33.40 -67.88
C VAL A 125 -34.86 -32.88 -66.70
N PRO A 126 -36.17 -33.17 -66.62
CA PRO A 126 -37.02 -32.64 -65.55
C PRO A 126 -36.81 -33.40 -64.23
N LEU A 127 -35.59 -33.37 -63.68
CA LEU A 127 -35.15 -34.08 -62.49
C LEU A 127 -34.72 -33.11 -61.38
N LEU A 128 -35.32 -33.24 -60.19
CA LEU A 128 -34.89 -32.55 -58.98
C LEU A 128 -34.46 -33.58 -57.93
N VAL A 129 -33.22 -33.45 -57.44
CA VAL A 129 -32.67 -34.32 -56.39
C VAL A 129 -32.41 -33.50 -55.14
N ILE A 130 -33.00 -33.91 -54.02
CA ILE A 130 -32.84 -33.23 -52.72
C ILE A 130 -32.30 -34.24 -51.70
N PRO A 131 -30.97 -34.30 -51.55
CA PRO A 131 -30.35 -35.09 -50.49
C PRO A 131 -30.27 -34.29 -49.19
N THR A 132 -30.49 -34.94 -48.05
CA THR A 132 -30.21 -34.41 -46.73
C THR A 132 -29.15 -35.25 -46.02
N ALA A 133 -28.29 -34.54 -45.29
CA ALA A 133 -27.27 -35.12 -44.45
C ALA A 133 -27.28 -34.40 -43.09
N ILE A 134 -26.95 -35.14 -42.03
CA ILE A 134 -26.66 -34.61 -40.70
C ILE A 134 -25.36 -33.80 -40.74
N GLY A 135 -24.40 -34.20 -41.58
CA GLY A 135 -23.10 -33.52 -41.74
C GLY A 135 -22.05 -34.00 -40.73
N LEU A 136 -22.20 -35.22 -40.22
CA LEU A 136 -21.22 -35.86 -39.33
C LEU A 136 -20.17 -36.63 -40.13
N SER A 137 -20.53 -37.15 -41.32
CA SER A 137 -19.63 -37.87 -42.19
C SER A 137 -18.88 -36.93 -43.13
N GLU A 138 -17.56 -36.83 -42.95
CA GLU A 138 -16.68 -36.07 -43.84
C GLU A 138 -16.69 -36.65 -45.27
N ASN A 139 -16.91 -37.96 -45.41
CA ASN A 139 -17.03 -38.62 -46.71
C ASN A 139 -18.30 -38.19 -47.43
N VAL A 140 -19.46 -38.25 -46.76
CA VAL A 140 -20.73 -37.80 -47.36
C VAL A 140 -20.68 -36.32 -47.69
N LYS A 141 -20.11 -35.49 -46.81
CA LYS A 141 -19.93 -34.06 -47.06
C LYS A 141 -19.13 -33.81 -48.35
N LYS A 142 -17.98 -34.47 -48.51
CA LYS A 142 -17.16 -34.36 -49.74
C LYS A 142 -17.92 -34.82 -50.99
N VAL A 143 -18.66 -35.92 -50.89
CA VAL A 143 -19.46 -36.46 -52.01
C VAL A 143 -20.54 -35.47 -52.43
N LEU A 144 -21.33 -34.96 -51.49
CA LEU A 144 -22.39 -33.99 -51.76
C LEU A 144 -21.84 -32.65 -52.27
N GLU A 145 -20.75 -32.15 -51.70
CA GLU A 145 -20.10 -30.92 -52.17
C GLU A 145 -19.55 -31.07 -53.60
N THR A 146 -18.91 -32.20 -53.89
CA THR A 146 -18.36 -32.48 -55.24
C THR A 146 -19.50 -32.58 -56.26
N ALA A 147 -20.55 -33.33 -55.91
CA ALA A 147 -21.72 -33.51 -56.77
C ALA A 147 -22.44 -32.19 -57.02
N ALA A 148 -22.67 -31.35 -56.00
CA ALA A 148 -23.35 -30.08 -56.16
C ALA A 148 -22.53 -29.07 -56.98
N ARG A 149 -21.22 -28.94 -56.71
CA ARG A 149 -20.36 -27.97 -57.41
C ARG A 149 -20.21 -28.25 -58.90
N SER A 150 -20.17 -29.51 -59.32
CA SER A 150 -19.96 -29.87 -60.73
C SER A 150 -21.10 -29.44 -61.65
N VAL A 151 -22.25 -29.08 -61.08
CA VAL A 151 -23.50 -28.84 -61.82
C VAL A 151 -24.20 -27.53 -61.48
N GLY A 152 -23.59 -26.69 -60.64
CA GLY A 152 -24.22 -25.45 -60.16
C GLY A 152 -25.31 -25.67 -59.10
N GLY A 153 -25.34 -26.83 -58.45
CA GLY A 153 -26.24 -27.12 -57.34
C GLY A 153 -25.93 -26.28 -56.10
N SER A 154 -26.97 -26.02 -55.29
CA SER A 154 -26.82 -25.26 -54.04
C SER A 154 -26.87 -26.17 -52.82
N MET A 155 -25.94 -25.97 -51.87
CA MET A 155 -25.98 -26.62 -50.57
C MET A 155 -26.36 -25.57 -49.52
N LYS A 156 -27.47 -25.79 -48.82
CA LYS A 156 -27.94 -24.91 -47.74
C LYS A 156 -27.89 -25.63 -46.40
N THR A 157 -27.23 -25.00 -45.43
CA THR A 157 -27.25 -25.45 -44.04
C THR A 157 -28.48 -24.86 -43.35
N VAL A 158 -29.35 -25.72 -42.81
CA VAL A 158 -30.62 -25.35 -42.14
C VAL A 158 -30.41 -24.93 -40.67
N GLU A 159 -29.18 -24.96 -40.16
CA GLU A 159 -28.83 -24.56 -38.79
C GLU A 159 -27.99 -23.27 -38.80
N GLN A 160 -28.54 -22.18 -39.33
CA GLN A 160 -28.04 -20.86 -38.92
C GLN A 160 -28.63 -20.55 -37.53
N PRO A 161 -27.84 -20.05 -36.57
CA PRO A 161 -28.33 -19.67 -35.24
C PRO A 161 -29.56 -18.76 -35.29
N GLU A 162 -29.62 -17.89 -36.30
CA GLU A 162 -30.72 -16.97 -36.56
C GLU A 162 -32.03 -17.73 -36.87
N ASP A 163 -31.97 -18.76 -37.73
CA ASP A 163 -33.13 -19.61 -38.06
C ASP A 163 -33.64 -20.39 -36.84
N ALA A 164 -32.76 -20.77 -35.92
CA ALA A 164 -33.14 -21.53 -34.74
C ALA A 164 -34.10 -20.73 -33.83
N PHE A 165 -33.92 -19.41 -33.74
CA PHE A 165 -34.76 -18.54 -32.93
C PHE A 165 -36.15 -18.38 -33.53
N ASP A 166 -36.23 -18.16 -34.85
CA ASP A 166 -37.51 -18.07 -35.55
C ASP A 166 -38.29 -19.39 -35.46
N ILE A 167 -37.61 -20.53 -35.58
CA ILE A 167 -38.22 -21.85 -35.38
C ILE A 167 -38.77 -22.00 -33.95
N VAL A 168 -38.02 -21.55 -32.93
CA VAL A 168 -38.48 -21.63 -31.54
C VAL A 168 -39.68 -20.72 -31.31
N LYS A 169 -39.62 -19.46 -31.77
CA LYS A 169 -40.71 -18.49 -31.68
C LYS A 169 -41.98 -19.04 -32.33
N PHE A 170 -41.86 -19.52 -33.57
CA PHE A 170 -42.97 -20.11 -34.33
C PHE A 170 -43.59 -21.34 -33.64
N ARG A 171 -42.80 -22.12 -32.90
CA ARG A 171 -43.29 -23.33 -32.22
C ARG A 171 -43.92 -23.06 -30.86
N ILE A 172 -43.54 -21.97 -30.19
CA ILE A 172 -44.05 -21.64 -28.86
C ILE A 172 -45.30 -20.75 -28.96
N PHE A 173 -45.35 -19.85 -29.95
CA PHE A 173 -46.40 -18.84 -30.07
C PHE A 173 -47.14 -18.97 -31.40
N GLU A 174 -48.46 -18.87 -31.36
CA GLU A 174 -49.29 -18.79 -32.58
C GLU A 174 -49.16 -17.41 -33.24
N GLU A 175 -49.20 -16.34 -32.44
CA GLU A 175 -49.00 -14.96 -32.85
C GLU A 175 -48.29 -14.20 -31.73
N VAL A 176 -47.35 -13.32 -32.10
CA VAL A 176 -46.68 -12.42 -31.15
C VAL A 176 -46.68 -11.01 -31.74
N ILE A 177 -47.35 -10.09 -31.06
CA ILE A 177 -47.35 -8.67 -31.41
C ILE A 177 -46.31 -7.99 -30.51
N GLY A 178 -45.25 -7.45 -31.12
CA GLY A 178 -44.26 -6.65 -30.41
C GLY A 178 -44.85 -5.32 -29.97
N ASP A 179 -44.69 -4.97 -28.69
CA ASP A 179 -45.11 -3.66 -28.17
C ASP A 179 -43.90 -2.72 -28.13
N GLU A 180 -43.88 -1.73 -29.03
CA GLU A 180 -42.81 -0.73 -29.07
C GLU A 180 -42.70 0.09 -27.77
N THR A 181 -43.80 0.28 -27.03
CA THR A 181 -43.77 1.06 -25.78
C THR A 181 -42.99 0.33 -24.70
N ILE A 182 -43.20 -0.98 -24.56
CA ILE A 182 -42.44 -1.84 -23.65
C ILE A 182 -40.96 -1.81 -24.02
N ILE A 183 -40.64 -1.97 -25.31
CA ILE A 183 -39.25 -1.99 -25.78
C ILE A 183 -38.56 -0.65 -25.51
N ASN A 184 -39.23 0.48 -25.79
CA ASN A 184 -38.67 1.81 -25.51
C ASN A 184 -38.40 2.00 -24.02
N ASN A 185 -39.27 1.52 -23.12
CA ASN A 185 -39.05 1.59 -21.67
C ASN A 185 -37.76 0.84 -21.25
N TYR A 186 -37.52 -0.37 -21.78
CA TYR A 186 -36.26 -1.09 -21.51
C TYR A 186 -35.04 -0.35 -22.07
N LEU A 187 -35.15 0.23 -23.27
CA LEU A 187 -34.07 1.01 -23.87
C LEU A 187 -33.73 2.26 -23.03
N GLU A 188 -34.72 2.95 -22.48
CA GLU A 188 -34.50 4.09 -21.57
C GLU A 188 -33.73 3.64 -20.31
N ILE A 189 -34.14 2.54 -19.69
CA ILE A 189 -33.45 1.97 -18.51
C ILE A 189 -31.97 1.65 -18.85
N TYR A 190 -31.71 1.07 -20.02
CA TYR A 190 -30.35 0.72 -20.41
C TYR A 190 -29.51 1.95 -20.79
N HIS A 191 -30.11 2.96 -21.40
CA HIS A 191 -29.42 4.17 -21.86
C HIS A 191 -28.75 4.94 -20.71
N ASP A 192 -29.35 4.89 -19.52
CA ASP A 192 -28.79 5.53 -18.31
C ASP A 192 -27.53 4.82 -17.78
N ILE A 193 -27.27 3.58 -18.20
CA ILE A 193 -26.19 2.73 -17.67
C ILE A 193 -25.09 2.51 -18.71
N ILE A 194 -25.48 2.24 -19.97
CA ILE A 194 -24.61 1.84 -21.07
C ILE A 194 -24.94 2.58 -22.37
N LYS A 195 -23.97 2.59 -23.30
CA LYS A 195 -24.16 3.17 -24.63
C LYS A 195 -24.85 2.16 -25.55
N LEU A 196 -26.03 2.49 -26.03
CA LEU A 196 -26.83 1.62 -26.88
C LEU A 196 -26.40 1.69 -28.36
N SER A 197 -26.51 0.57 -29.05
CA SER A 197 -26.41 0.53 -30.51
C SER A 197 -27.74 0.97 -31.13
N GLY A 198 -27.67 1.67 -32.27
CA GLY A 198 -28.86 2.19 -32.95
C GLY A 198 -29.81 1.11 -33.47
N ASN A 199 -29.35 -0.14 -33.61
CA ASN A 199 -30.12 -1.27 -34.12
C ASN A 199 -30.76 -2.15 -33.03
N LEU A 200 -30.47 -1.92 -31.74
CA LEU A 200 -30.94 -2.78 -30.66
C LEU A 200 -32.48 -2.85 -30.60
N LYS A 201 -33.17 -1.74 -30.88
CA LYS A 201 -34.63 -1.70 -30.93
C LYS A 201 -35.18 -2.70 -31.96
N ASP A 202 -34.63 -2.69 -33.16
CA ASP A 202 -35.05 -3.56 -34.25
C ASP A 202 -34.73 -5.03 -33.93
N GLU A 203 -33.58 -5.29 -33.31
CA GLU A 203 -33.21 -6.64 -32.85
C GLU A 203 -34.19 -7.19 -31.80
N ILE A 204 -34.60 -6.36 -30.82
CA ILE A 204 -35.59 -6.74 -29.82
C ILE A 204 -36.95 -6.98 -30.48
N LEU A 205 -37.39 -6.11 -31.41
CA LEU A 205 -38.65 -6.29 -32.13
C LEU A 205 -38.71 -7.63 -32.88
N CYS A 206 -37.63 -7.99 -33.59
CA CYS A 206 -37.55 -9.27 -34.30
C CYS A 206 -37.65 -10.48 -33.36
N THR A 207 -36.98 -10.40 -32.20
CA THR A 207 -36.81 -11.53 -31.27
C THR A 207 -37.87 -11.59 -30.17
N TYR A 208 -38.73 -10.57 -30.05
CA TYR A 208 -39.80 -10.49 -29.07
C TYR A 208 -40.68 -11.76 -29.07
N PRO A 209 -41.02 -12.34 -27.88
CA PRO A 209 -40.86 -11.78 -26.54
C PRO A 209 -39.53 -12.12 -25.84
N PHE A 210 -38.52 -12.58 -26.56
CA PHE A 210 -37.20 -12.85 -26.01
C PHE A 210 -36.26 -11.67 -26.28
N HIS A 211 -35.47 -11.27 -25.30
CA HIS A 211 -34.40 -10.31 -25.53
C HIS A 211 -33.29 -10.96 -26.38
N PRO A 212 -32.70 -10.28 -27.39
CA PRO A 212 -31.70 -10.86 -28.28
C PRO A 212 -30.47 -11.36 -27.51
N ASN A 213 -30.13 -10.71 -26.40
CA ASN A 213 -29.07 -11.15 -25.50
C ASN A 213 -29.31 -12.56 -24.91
N LEU A 214 -30.54 -12.90 -24.52
CA LEU A 214 -30.89 -14.23 -24.00
C LEU A 214 -30.63 -15.31 -25.04
N LEU A 215 -31.08 -15.05 -26.27
CA LEU A 215 -30.91 -15.96 -27.41
C LEU A 215 -29.43 -16.13 -27.76
N LYS A 216 -28.69 -15.02 -27.79
CA LYS A 216 -27.23 -15.02 -27.98
C LYS A 216 -26.53 -15.81 -26.88
N ALA A 217 -26.91 -15.65 -25.61
CA ALA A 217 -26.32 -16.37 -24.47
C ALA A 217 -26.51 -17.89 -24.60
N LEU A 218 -27.66 -18.33 -25.14
CA LEU A 218 -28.03 -19.73 -25.30
C LEU A 218 -27.69 -20.34 -26.68
N SER A 219 -27.04 -19.59 -27.58
CA SER A 219 -26.80 -20.01 -28.97
C SER A 219 -25.96 -21.29 -29.16
N SER A 220 -25.29 -21.78 -28.11
CA SER A 220 -24.60 -23.08 -28.13
C SER A 220 -25.51 -24.29 -27.95
N LEU A 221 -26.77 -24.07 -27.57
CA LEU A 221 -27.78 -25.13 -27.49
C LEU A 221 -28.32 -25.49 -28.87
N THR A 222 -28.68 -26.75 -29.06
CA THR A 222 -29.42 -27.17 -30.26
C THR A 222 -30.83 -26.56 -30.25
N THR A 223 -31.46 -26.40 -31.42
CA THR A 223 -32.83 -25.87 -31.55
C THR A 223 -33.84 -26.62 -30.66
N ARG A 224 -33.69 -27.95 -30.52
CA ARG A 224 -34.55 -28.77 -29.66
C ARG A 224 -34.35 -28.45 -28.17
N GLN A 225 -33.11 -28.32 -27.72
CA GLN A 225 -32.80 -27.98 -26.33
C GLN A 225 -33.27 -26.57 -26.00
N LEU A 226 -33.05 -25.62 -26.92
CA LEU A 226 -33.51 -24.25 -26.81
C LEU A 226 -35.04 -24.18 -26.71
N LEU A 227 -35.75 -24.91 -27.58
CA LEU A 227 -37.21 -25.00 -27.57
C LEU A 227 -37.74 -25.52 -26.23
N ILE A 228 -37.16 -26.61 -25.69
CA ILE A 228 -37.58 -27.18 -24.41
C ILE A 228 -37.35 -26.17 -23.28
N LEU A 229 -36.16 -25.55 -23.23
CA LEU A 229 -35.82 -24.58 -22.19
C LEU A 229 -36.76 -23.37 -22.23
N LEU A 230 -36.86 -22.71 -23.38
CA LEU A 230 -37.63 -21.49 -23.54
C LEU A 230 -39.13 -21.73 -23.40
N ALA A 231 -39.65 -22.89 -23.83
CA ALA A 231 -41.06 -23.23 -23.58
C ALA A 231 -41.38 -23.30 -22.07
N ILE A 232 -40.46 -23.83 -21.25
CA ILE A 232 -40.67 -23.86 -19.80
C ILE A 232 -40.49 -22.47 -19.18
N VAL A 233 -39.51 -21.69 -19.64
CA VAL A 233 -39.34 -20.29 -19.18
C VAL A 233 -40.60 -19.49 -19.46
N VAL A 234 -41.10 -19.50 -20.70
CA VAL A 234 -42.35 -18.83 -21.10
C VAL A 234 -43.52 -19.29 -20.23
N LYS A 235 -43.67 -20.61 -20.04
CA LYS A 235 -44.74 -21.15 -19.20
C LYS A 235 -44.66 -20.68 -17.75
N ARG A 236 -43.45 -20.51 -17.20
CA ARG A 236 -43.22 -20.08 -15.80
C ARG A 236 -43.24 -18.57 -15.62
N LYS A 237 -43.02 -17.80 -16.69
CA LYS A 237 -42.81 -16.34 -16.69
C LYS A 237 -43.78 -15.64 -17.65
N ILE A 238 -44.98 -16.18 -17.78
CA ILE A 238 -46.02 -15.69 -18.71
C ILE A 238 -46.49 -14.27 -18.36
N ASP A 239 -46.24 -13.83 -17.12
CA ASP A 239 -46.52 -12.50 -16.59
C ASP A 239 -45.46 -11.45 -16.97
N LYS A 240 -44.37 -11.85 -17.63
CA LYS A 240 -43.27 -10.94 -17.99
C LYS A 240 -43.42 -10.44 -19.42
N ASP A 241 -43.27 -9.13 -19.58
CA ASP A 241 -43.37 -8.45 -20.87
C ASP A 241 -42.21 -8.79 -21.83
N LEU A 242 -41.01 -8.97 -21.29
CA LEU A 242 -39.82 -9.33 -22.05
C LEU A 242 -38.99 -10.34 -21.26
N LEU A 243 -38.56 -11.42 -21.92
CA LEU A 243 -37.78 -12.50 -21.32
C LEU A 243 -36.28 -12.29 -21.52
N ILE A 244 -35.53 -12.28 -20.42
CA ILE A 244 -34.08 -12.05 -20.34
C ILE A 244 -33.36 -13.23 -19.66
N CYS A 245 -32.02 -13.23 -19.64
CA CYS A 245 -31.22 -14.31 -19.07
C CYS A 245 -31.58 -14.66 -17.61
N SER A 246 -31.80 -13.66 -16.77
CA SER A 246 -32.10 -13.86 -15.35
C SER A 246 -33.43 -14.56 -15.05
N ASP A 247 -34.33 -14.69 -16.04
CA ASP A 247 -35.58 -15.43 -15.90
C ASP A 247 -35.40 -16.95 -15.83
N ILE A 248 -34.22 -17.45 -16.22
CA ILE A 248 -33.87 -18.85 -16.06
C ILE A 248 -33.69 -19.11 -14.56
N ASP A 249 -34.65 -19.81 -13.98
CA ASP A 249 -34.63 -20.17 -12.56
C ASP A 249 -33.61 -21.27 -12.24
N ASP A 250 -33.22 -21.37 -10.97
CA ASP A 250 -32.17 -22.30 -10.55
C ASP A 250 -32.58 -23.77 -10.70
N ASP A 251 -33.89 -24.06 -10.67
CA ASP A 251 -34.42 -25.39 -10.93
C ASP A 251 -34.21 -25.82 -12.38
N LEU A 252 -34.43 -24.91 -13.34
CA LEU A 252 -34.14 -25.11 -14.76
C LEU A 252 -32.63 -25.26 -15.00
N ILE A 253 -31.81 -24.49 -14.29
CA ILE A 253 -30.35 -24.65 -14.34
C ILE A 253 -29.95 -26.05 -13.86
N ARG A 254 -30.46 -26.47 -12.68
CA ARG A 254 -30.20 -27.79 -12.07
C ARG A 254 -30.66 -28.96 -12.94
N SER A 255 -31.84 -28.86 -13.55
CA SER A 255 -32.49 -29.96 -14.26
C SER A 255 -32.17 -30.02 -15.76
N HIS A 256 -32.17 -28.88 -16.45
CA HIS A 256 -32.06 -28.83 -17.92
C HIS A 256 -30.68 -28.41 -18.38
N LEU A 257 -30.16 -27.23 -17.95
CA LEU A 257 -28.84 -26.79 -18.39
C LEU A 257 -27.74 -27.78 -18.01
N ARG A 258 -27.82 -28.36 -16.80
CA ARG A 258 -26.88 -29.41 -16.36
C ARG A 258 -26.92 -30.67 -17.23
N ALA A 259 -28.08 -31.01 -17.77
CA ALA A 259 -28.25 -32.15 -18.68
C ALA A 259 -27.80 -31.82 -20.11
N PHE A 260 -28.10 -30.62 -20.61
CA PHE A 260 -27.76 -30.18 -21.96
C PHE A 260 -26.25 -29.98 -22.14
N TYR A 261 -25.57 -29.49 -21.11
CA TYR A 261 -24.12 -29.35 -21.09
C TYR A 261 -23.46 -30.56 -20.42
N SER A 262 -23.42 -31.69 -21.12
CA SER A 262 -23.03 -33.01 -20.58
C SER A 262 -21.54 -33.16 -20.19
N GLY A 263 -20.69 -32.21 -20.55
CA GLY A 263 -19.26 -32.22 -20.23
C GLY A 263 -18.97 -32.02 -18.75
N GLU A 264 -18.01 -32.79 -18.20
CA GLU A 264 -17.63 -32.76 -16.78
C GLU A 264 -17.26 -31.36 -16.29
N ARG A 265 -16.53 -30.58 -17.11
CA ARG A 265 -16.22 -29.18 -16.83
C ARG A 265 -17.48 -28.34 -16.61
N ASN A 266 -18.48 -28.52 -17.47
CA ASN A 266 -19.70 -27.71 -17.46
C ASN A 266 -20.59 -28.08 -16.28
N LYS A 267 -20.67 -29.38 -15.93
CA LYS A 267 -21.36 -29.83 -14.71
C LYS A 267 -20.75 -29.21 -13.46
N ARG A 268 -19.42 -29.26 -13.33
CA ARG A 268 -18.70 -28.62 -12.20
C ARG A 268 -18.93 -27.12 -12.14
N LEU A 269 -19.01 -26.45 -13.29
CA LEU A 269 -19.27 -25.02 -13.34
C LEU A 269 -20.69 -24.68 -12.87
N ILE A 270 -21.68 -25.47 -13.26
CA ILE A 270 -23.07 -25.32 -12.81
C ILE A 270 -23.17 -25.61 -11.31
N ASP A 271 -22.56 -26.70 -10.84
CA ASP A 271 -22.55 -27.05 -9.41
C ASP A 271 -21.87 -25.93 -8.59
N ALA A 272 -20.78 -25.36 -9.10
CA ALA A 272 -20.09 -24.22 -8.51
C ALA A 272 -20.92 -22.92 -8.48
N TYR A 273 -21.70 -22.65 -9.53
CA TYR A 273 -22.67 -21.54 -9.55
C TYR A 273 -23.74 -21.72 -8.46
N LEU A 274 -24.28 -22.93 -8.32
CA LEU A 274 -25.32 -23.22 -7.33
C LEU A 274 -24.79 -23.08 -5.91
N GLU A 275 -23.57 -23.56 -5.64
CA GLU A 275 -22.88 -23.32 -4.37
C GLU A 275 -22.69 -21.83 -4.09
N ASP A 276 -22.31 -21.04 -5.10
CA ASP A 276 -22.16 -19.59 -4.95
C ASP A 276 -23.50 -18.93 -4.59
N ILE A 277 -24.60 -19.34 -5.23
CA ILE A 277 -25.96 -18.83 -4.93
C ILE A 277 -26.39 -19.16 -3.49
N ASP A 278 -26.17 -20.41 -3.07
CA ASP A 278 -26.50 -20.85 -1.72
C ASP A 278 -25.62 -20.10 -0.69
N PHE A 279 -24.34 -19.88 -1.00
CA PHE A 279 -23.40 -19.15 -0.15
C PHE A 279 -23.75 -17.67 0.01
N ILE A 280 -24.03 -16.94 -1.09
CA ILE A 280 -24.30 -15.49 -1.01
C ILE A 280 -25.56 -15.17 -0.20
N LYS A 281 -26.55 -16.08 -0.19
CA LYS A 281 -27.80 -15.90 0.55
C LYS A 281 -27.57 -15.79 2.06
N ASP A 282 -26.49 -16.40 2.54
CA ASP A 282 -26.15 -16.42 3.96
C ASP A 282 -25.22 -15.31 4.42
N LEU A 283 -24.66 -14.53 3.49
CA LEU A 283 -23.74 -13.44 3.79
C LEU A 283 -24.44 -12.26 4.48
N LYS A 284 -23.70 -11.63 5.40
CA LYS A 284 -24.20 -10.55 6.26
C LYS A 284 -24.68 -9.35 5.42
N GLU A 285 -23.91 -8.96 4.42
CA GLU A 285 -24.22 -7.84 3.53
C GLU A 285 -25.53 -8.05 2.75
N VAL A 286 -25.86 -9.29 2.43
CA VAL A 286 -27.13 -9.65 1.77
C VAL A 286 -28.26 -9.72 2.79
N LYS A 287 -28.06 -10.33 3.96
CA LYS A 287 -29.06 -10.41 5.04
C LYS A 287 -29.45 -9.03 5.60
N GLU A 288 -28.51 -8.09 5.63
CA GLU A 288 -28.71 -6.71 6.05
C GLU A 288 -29.21 -5.80 4.91
N ASN A 289 -29.51 -6.36 3.72
CA ASN A 289 -29.95 -5.64 2.53
C ASN A 289 -29.00 -4.52 2.06
N ILE A 290 -27.70 -4.64 2.37
CA ILE A 290 -26.67 -3.74 1.84
C ILE A 290 -26.42 -4.05 0.35
N ILE A 291 -26.41 -5.34 -0.01
CA ILE A 291 -26.32 -5.82 -1.39
C ILE A 291 -27.58 -6.60 -1.74
N SER A 292 -28.18 -6.30 -2.90
CA SER A 292 -29.37 -7.01 -3.38
C SER A 292 -29.05 -8.45 -3.77
N TYR A 293 -29.75 -9.40 -3.16
CA TYR A 293 -29.69 -10.82 -3.53
C TYR A 293 -30.16 -11.04 -4.97
N ASP A 294 -31.27 -10.43 -5.36
CA ASP A 294 -31.86 -10.62 -6.68
C ASP A 294 -30.92 -10.11 -7.78
N LEU A 295 -30.33 -8.93 -7.60
CA LEU A 295 -29.35 -8.41 -8.56
C LEU A 295 -28.11 -9.30 -8.63
N SER A 296 -27.63 -9.77 -7.47
CA SER A 296 -26.49 -10.69 -7.38
C SER A 296 -26.76 -12.00 -8.15
N ARG A 297 -27.92 -12.63 -7.91
CA ARG A 297 -28.36 -13.82 -8.62
C ARG A 297 -28.48 -13.55 -10.12
N ASN A 298 -29.12 -12.44 -10.51
CA ASN A 298 -29.36 -12.11 -11.91
C ASN A 298 -28.05 -11.96 -12.70
N PHE A 299 -27.01 -11.34 -12.12
CA PHE A 299 -25.69 -11.26 -12.75
C PHE A 299 -25.00 -12.62 -12.88
N LEU A 300 -25.07 -13.47 -11.85
CA LEU A 300 -24.47 -14.80 -11.89
C LEU A 300 -25.17 -15.70 -12.93
N VAL A 301 -26.52 -15.72 -12.96
CA VAL A 301 -27.32 -16.44 -13.96
C VAL A 301 -26.97 -15.95 -15.36
N THR A 302 -26.89 -14.63 -15.55
CA THR A 302 -26.57 -14.06 -16.87
C THR A 302 -25.16 -14.43 -17.32
N THR A 303 -24.20 -14.49 -16.40
CA THR A 303 -22.81 -14.86 -16.73
C THR A 303 -22.66 -16.35 -17.06
N LEU A 304 -23.52 -17.22 -16.52
CA LEU A 304 -23.38 -18.67 -16.59
C LEU A 304 -23.43 -19.23 -18.03
N PRO A 305 -24.44 -18.94 -18.88
CA PRO A 305 -24.48 -19.43 -20.26
C PRO A 305 -23.25 -19.04 -21.08
N TYR A 306 -22.73 -17.82 -20.89
CA TYR A 306 -21.51 -17.37 -21.56
C TYR A 306 -20.29 -18.18 -21.09
N SER A 307 -20.23 -18.50 -19.79
CA SER A 307 -19.12 -19.27 -19.21
C SER A 307 -19.15 -20.76 -19.57
N LEU A 308 -20.33 -21.28 -19.92
CA LEU A 308 -20.53 -22.66 -20.41
C LEU A 308 -20.06 -22.84 -21.85
N LYS A 309 -19.93 -21.76 -22.63
CA LYS A 309 -19.29 -21.76 -23.94
C LYS A 309 -17.78 -21.85 -23.75
N SER A 310 -17.10 -22.67 -24.54
CA SER A 310 -15.64 -22.83 -24.47
C SER A 310 -14.93 -21.48 -24.66
N GLY A 311 -14.34 -20.95 -23.58
CA GLY A 311 -13.64 -19.65 -23.59
C GLY A 311 -14.57 -18.43 -23.58
N GLY A 312 -15.89 -18.63 -23.44
CA GLY A 312 -16.85 -17.53 -23.44
C GLY A 312 -16.87 -16.75 -22.13
N SER A 313 -17.18 -15.46 -22.23
CA SER A 313 -17.34 -14.51 -21.13
C SER A 313 -18.41 -13.49 -21.51
N ALA A 314 -19.09 -12.91 -20.53
CA ALA A 314 -20.11 -11.88 -20.72
C ALA A 314 -19.46 -10.48 -20.68
N SER A 315 -19.78 -9.58 -21.60
CA SER A 315 -19.42 -8.17 -21.45
C SER A 315 -20.25 -7.51 -20.34
N PHE A 316 -19.88 -6.30 -19.93
CA PHE A 316 -20.74 -5.50 -19.05
C PHE A 316 -22.14 -5.31 -19.64
N ASP A 317 -22.24 -4.98 -20.93
CA ASP A 317 -23.53 -4.83 -21.62
C ASP A 317 -24.36 -6.13 -21.60
N ASP A 318 -23.71 -7.30 -21.80
CA ASP A 318 -24.39 -8.60 -21.69
C ASP A 318 -25.01 -8.79 -20.30
N LEU A 319 -24.32 -8.35 -19.24
CA LEU A 319 -24.85 -8.40 -17.87
C LEU A 319 -26.05 -7.47 -17.68
N ILE A 320 -25.98 -6.24 -18.19
CA ILE A 320 -27.08 -5.27 -18.09
C ILE A 320 -28.33 -5.81 -18.80
N PHE A 321 -28.18 -6.22 -20.06
CA PHE A 321 -29.28 -6.76 -20.87
C PHE A 321 -29.90 -8.05 -20.29
N GLY A 322 -29.12 -8.85 -19.57
CA GLY A 322 -29.60 -10.11 -19.00
C GLY A 322 -30.17 -10.01 -17.58
N ALA A 323 -29.84 -8.95 -16.83
CA ALA A 323 -30.12 -8.85 -15.40
C ALA A 323 -30.97 -7.64 -14.96
N VAL A 324 -30.94 -6.54 -15.71
CA VAL A 324 -31.58 -5.27 -15.31
C VAL A 324 -32.97 -5.15 -15.95
N ARG A 325 -33.99 -4.91 -15.13
CA ARG A 325 -35.39 -4.71 -15.56
C ARG A 325 -36.00 -3.39 -15.09
N GLU A 326 -35.42 -2.81 -14.04
CA GLU A 326 -35.89 -1.59 -13.39
C GLU A 326 -34.73 -0.60 -13.34
N PRO A 327 -35.01 0.71 -13.22
CA PRO A 327 -33.96 1.71 -13.04
C PRO A 327 -33.10 1.39 -11.81
N ILE A 328 -31.80 1.17 -12.02
CA ILE A 328 -30.82 0.88 -10.96
C ILE A 328 -29.63 1.80 -11.16
N ASN A 329 -29.08 2.33 -10.06
CA ASN A 329 -27.89 3.16 -10.12
C ASN A 329 -26.67 2.32 -10.54
N LYS A 330 -25.86 2.88 -11.45
CA LYS A 330 -24.59 2.28 -11.87
C LYS A 330 -23.64 1.97 -10.70
N MET A 331 -23.66 2.79 -9.65
CA MET A 331 -22.88 2.54 -8.43
C MET A 331 -23.28 1.22 -7.75
N ASP A 332 -24.59 0.94 -7.63
CA ASP A 332 -25.10 -0.30 -7.02
C ASP A 332 -24.72 -1.53 -7.84
N ILE A 333 -24.71 -1.39 -9.18
CA ILE A 333 -24.24 -2.41 -10.11
C ILE A 333 -22.76 -2.70 -9.90
N ASP A 334 -21.92 -1.65 -9.86
CA ASP A 334 -20.48 -1.77 -9.66
C ASP A 334 -20.14 -2.37 -8.29
N GLU A 335 -20.86 -1.99 -7.24
CA GLU A 335 -20.71 -2.55 -5.90
C GLU A 335 -21.12 -4.02 -5.85
N THR A 336 -22.24 -4.38 -6.48
CA THR A 336 -22.70 -5.77 -6.57
C THR A 336 -21.69 -6.63 -7.34
N LEU A 337 -21.14 -6.15 -8.45
CA LEU A 337 -20.12 -6.89 -9.22
C LEU A 337 -18.81 -7.02 -8.45
N LYS A 338 -18.40 -6.02 -7.66
CA LYS A 338 -17.23 -6.12 -6.77
C LYS A 338 -17.48 -7.12 -5.64
N PHE A 339 -18.67 -7.08 -5.04
CA PHE A 339 -19.12 -8.04 -4.02
C PHE A 339 -19.06 -9.47 -4.57
N LEU A 340 -19.65 -9.72 -5.73
CA LEU A 340 -19.63 -11.04 -6.36
C LEU A 340 -18.20 -11.52 -6.66
N GLN A 341 -17.33 -10.65 -7.17
CA GLN A 341 -15.92 -11.02 -7.40
C GLN A 341 -15.17 -11.37 -6.10
N LYS A 342 -15.54 -10.75 -4.98
CA LYS A 342 -14.95 -11.00 -3.65
C LYS A 342 -15.41 -12.34 -3.07
N TRP A 343 -16.69 -12.67 -3.21
CA TRP A 343 -17.33 -13.77 -2.48
C TRP A 343 -17.64 -15.01 -3.31
N THR A 344 -17.67 -14.90 -4.64
CA THR A 344 -18.06 -16.00 -5.54
C THR A 344 -16.93 -16.37 -6.49
N ARG A 345 -17.22 -17.22 -7.48
CA ARG A 345 -16.29 -17.65 -8.52
C ARG A 345 -16.36 -16.78 -9.78
N LEU A 346 -17.08 -15.67 -9.73
CA LEU A 346 -17.12 -14.63 -10.76
C LEU A 346 -15.75 -13.94 -10.88
N ARG A 347 -15.23 -13.83 -12.11
CA ARG A 347 -13.96 -13.19 -12.41
C ARG A 347 -14.13 -12.17 -13.54
N LYS A 348 -13.39 -11.07 -13.42
CA LYS A 348 -13.27 -10.06 -14.47
C LYS A 348 -11.92 -10.21 -15.18
N SER A 349 -11.92 -10.25 -16.51
CA SER A 349 -10.73 -10.26 -17.37
C SER A 349 -10.99 -9.35 -18.56
N GLU A 350 -10.14 -8.33 -18.77
CA GLU A 350 -10.25 -7.38 -19.91
C GLU A 350 -11.69 -6.83 -20.11
N ASP A 351 -12.34 -6.43 -19.01
CA ASP A 351 -13.75 -5.97 -18.97
C ASP A 351 -14.84 -6.99 -19.31
N ARG A 352 -14.50 -8.28 -19.31
CA ARG A 352 -15.46 -9.37 -19.43
C ARG A 352 -15.56 -10.21 -18.16
N TYR A 353 -16.74 -10.74 -17.89
CA TYR A 353 -17.08 -11.51 -16.71
C TYR A 353 -17.23 -12.99 -17.05
N GLN A 354 -16.63 -13.85 -16.23
CA GLN A 354 -16.68 -15.30 -16.42
C GLN A 354 -16.77 -16.01 -15.06
N LEU A 355 -17.62 -17.03 -14.98
CA LEU A 355 -17.63 -17.96 -13.86
C LEU A 355 -16.55 -19.02 -14.07
N THR A 356 -15.87 -19.37 -12.98
CA THR A 356 -14.82 -20.38 -12.99
C THR A 356 -15.13 -21.51 -12.01
N THR A 357 -14.42 -22.63 -12.12
CA THR A 357 -14.49 -23.72 -11.13
C THR A 357 -13.50 -23.55 -9.99
N LYS A 358 -12.62 -22.54 -10.06
CA LYS A 358 -11.67 -22.23 -8.98
C LYS A 358 -12.43 -21.70 -7.78
N LEU A 359 -11.96 -22.02 -6.58
CA LEU A 359 -12.59 -21.55 -5.34
C LEU A 359 -12.64 -20.01 -5.29
N PRO A 360 -13.68 -19.44 -4.63
CA PRO A 360 -13.74 -18.02 -4.31
C PRO A 360 -12.48 -17.51 -3.60
N PRO A 361 -12.06 -16.25 -3.82
CA PRO A 361 -10.84 -15.72 -3.22
C PRO A 361 -10.80 -15.85 -1.70
N ILE A 362 -11.93 -15.59 -1.03
CA ILE A 362 -12.04 -15.72 0.43
C ILE A 362 -11.76 -17.15 0.93
N LEU A 363 -12.38 -18.18 0.33
CA LEU A 363 -12.19 -19.57 0.73
C LEU A 363 -10.75 -20.05 0.48
N ARG A 364 -10.08 -19.46 -0.51
CA ARG A 364 -8.66 -19.75 -0.77
C ARG A 364 -7.75 -19.14 0.30
N ILE A 365 -8.03 -17.90 0.71
CA ILE A 365 -7.34 -17.28 1.83
C ILE A 365 -7.56 -18.11 3.10
N GLU A 366 -8.78 -18.58 3.35
CA GLU A 366 -9.08 -19.39 4.54
C GLU A 366 -8.33 -20.71 4.54
N ARG A 367 -8.34 -21.45 3.42
CA ARG A 367 -7.54 -22.67 3.29
C ARG A 367 -6.03 -22.42 3.43
N ARG A 368 -5.52 -21.30 2.88
CA ARG A 368 -4.09 -20.95 3.04
C ARG A 368 -3.77 -20.58 4.47
N ALA A 369 -4.66 -19.85 5.14
CA ALA A 369 -4.55 -19.49 6.55
C ALA A 369 -4.52 -20.72 7.47
N GLU A 370 -5.30 -21.76 7.17
CA GLU A 370 -5.29 -23.02 7.93
C GLU A 370 -3.94 -23.76 7.86
N LEU A 371 -3.20 -23.62 6.75
CA LEU A 371 -1.88 -24.23 6.58
C LEU A 371 -0.77 -23.51 7.36
N ILE A 372 -1.03 -22.29 7.85
CA ILE A 372 -0.03 -21.48 8.55
C ILE A 372 0.01 -21.85 10.04
N GLY A 373 1.20 -22.21 10.51
CA GLY A 373 1.45 -22.55 11.90
C GLY A 373 1.28 -21.34 12.84
N ASP A 374 0.93 -21.61 14.10
CA ASP A 374 0.78 -20.54 15.11
C ASP A 374 2.09 -19.79 15.36
N GLU A 375 3.23 -20.48 15.28
CA GLU A 375 4.55 -19.86 15.49
C GLU A 375 4.86 -18.74 14.48
N ASP A 376 4.54 -18.97 13.20
CA ASP A 376 4.73 -17.98 12.14
C ASP A 376 3.79 -16.79 12.31
N ALA A 377 2.53 -17.06 12.71
CA ALA A 377 1.57 -16.01 13.02
C ALA A 377 2.02 -15.15 14.20
N ILE A 378 2.50 -15.77 15.29
CA ILE A 378 3.04 -15.07 16.47
C ILE A 378 4.26 -14.23 16.08
N LYS A 379 5.16 -14.75 15.24
CA LYS A 379 6.33 -14.01 14.75
C LYS A 379 5.91 -12.79 13.93
N ARG A 380 4.96 -12.94 13.00
CA ARG A 380 4.45 -11.82 12.18
C ARG A 380 3.76 -10.75 13.03
N LEU A 381 2.93 -11.17 14.00
CA LEU A 381 2.29 -10.28 14.96
C LEU A 381 3.33 -9.50 15.78
N THR A 382 4.35 -10.20 16.27
CA THR A 382 5.47 -9.60 17.00
C THR A 382 6.17 -8.53 16.16
N ASP A 383 6.41 -8.79 14.88
CA ASP A 383 7.06 -7.82 13.99
C ASP A 383 6.16 -6.61 13.67
N PHE A 384 4.84 -6.80 13.61
CA PHE A 384 3.88 -5.72 13.47
C PHE A 384 3.90 -4.78 14.70
N ILE A 385 3.83 -5.34 15.91
CA ILE A 385 3.88 -4.55 17.15
C ILE A 385 5.24 -3.88 17.32
N LYS A 386 6.36 -4.57 17.00
CA LYS A 386 7.71 -3.98 16.99
C LYS A 386 7.81 -2.73 16.14
N LYS A 387 7.13 -2.70 14.99
CA LYS A 387 7.13 -1.54 14.11
C LYS A 387 6.44 -0.34 14.78
N LYS A 388 5.30 -0.56 15.44
CA LYS A 388 4.52 0.48 16.13
C LYS A 388 5.18 0.95 17.43
N THR A 389 5.80 0.07 18.22
CA THR A 389 6.42 0.48 19.50
C THR A 389 7.84 1.03 19.35
N LYS A 390 8.49 0.89 18.19
CA LYS A 390 9.77 1.57 17.91
C LYS A 390 9.65 3.09 17.94
N GLU A 391 8.43 3.63 17.82
CA GLU A 391 8.12 5.05 17.80
C GLU A 391 8.10 5.69 19.21
N ILE A 392 8.20 4.90 20.29
CA ILE A 392 8.28 5.43 21.67
C ILE A 392 9.60 6.21 21.84
N LYS A 393 9.54 7.53 21.61
CA LYS A 393 10.70 8.43 21.50
C LYS A 393 11.58 8.39 22.76
N GLY A 394 12.85 8.05 22.56
CA GLY A 394 13.93 8.23 23.55
C GLY A 394 14.28 7.01 24.42
N VAL A 395 13.49 5.92 24.39
CA VAL A 395 13.73 4.72 25.21
C VAL A 395 13.77 3.45 24.37
N LYS A 396 14.70 2.56 24.68
CA LYS A 396 14.84 1.27 23.97
C LYS A 396 13.75 0.29 24.42
N THR A 397 12.88 -0.10 23.47
CA THR A 397 11.87 -1.14 23.70
C THR A 397 12.43 -2.54 23.44
N PHE A 398 12.09 -3.49 24.30
CA PHE A 398 12.47 -4.90 24.19
C PHE A 398 11.21 -5.76 24.09
N PHE A 399 11.19 -6.73 23.18
CA PHE A 399 10.06 -7.65 23.07
C PHE A 399 10.35 -8.94 23.83
N GLY A 400 9.50 -9.26 24.80
CA GLY A 400 9.72 -10.34 25.75
C GLY A 400 10.91 -10.10 26.68
N ASP A 401 11.37 -11.17 27.34
CA ASP A 401 12.40 -11.12 28.38
C ASP A 401 13.80 -11.55 27.91
N LYS A 402 13.90 -12.34 26.83
CA LYS A 402 15.15 -12.96 26.35
C LYS A 402 16.29 -11.98 26.04
N LYS A 403 15.98 -10.74 25.66
CA LYS A 403 16.98 -9.72 25.28
C LYS A 403 17.28 -8.71 26.39
N LEU A 404 16.64 -8.84 27.55
CA LEU A 404 16.90 -7.97 28.69
C LEU A 404 18.26 -8.31 29.31
N LYS A 405 19.04 -7.25 29.62
CA LYS A 405 20.35 -7.35 30.25
C LYS A 405 20.41 -6.40 31.44
N MET A 406 21.20 -6.78 32.43
CA MET A 406 21.55 -5.95 33.58
C MET A 406 22.44 -4.79 33.11
N ASP A 407 21.84 -3.66 32.79
CA ASP A 407 22.53 -2.39 32.49
C ASP A 407 21.72 -1.20 33.02
N GLU A 408 22.37 -0.05 33.15
CA GLU A 408 21.84 1.17 33.77
C GLU A 408 20.85 1.94 32.87
N ARG A 409 20.69 1.53 31.61
CA ARG A 409 19.74 2.20 30.70
C ARG A 409 18.31 1.83 31.05
N PHE A 410 17.42 2.81 31.03
CA PHE A 410 15.99 2.57 31.15
C PHE A 410 15.45 1.79 29.94
N LYS A 411 14.55 0.83 30.20
CA LYS A 411 14.02 -0.13 29.23
C LYS A 411 12.51 -0.23 29.38
N ILE A 412 11.83 -0.43 28.25
CA ILE A 412 10.41 -0.83 28.24
C ILE A 412 10.34 -2.22 27.65
N ALA A 413 9.86 -3.21 28.42
CA ALA A 413 9.62 -4.55 27.91
C ALA A 413 8.17 -4.72 27.48
N VAL A 414 7.96 -4.99 26.20
CA VAL A 414 6.67 -5.19 25.56
C VAL A 414 6.34 -6.67 25.49
N PHE A 415 5.18 -7.05 26.03
CA PHE A 415 4.63 -8.40 25.96
C PHE A 415 3.30 -8.39 25.20
N MET A 416 2.95 -9.52 24.58
CA MET A 416 1.68 -9.70 23.86
C MET A 416 0.54 -10.16 24.77
N GLU A 417 0.85 -10.42 26.05
CA GLU A 417 -0.08 -10.76 27.12
C GLU A 417 0.58 -10.51 28.48
N LYS A 418 -0.23 -10.48 29.56
CA LYS A 418 0.28 -10.30 30.92
C LYS A 418 1.13 -11.50 31.33
N THR A 419 2.43 -11.26 31.56
CA THR A 419 3.35 -12.31 32.01
C THR A 419 3.06 -12.74 33.45
N LYS A 420 3.09 -14.05 33.71
CA LYS A 420 2.94 -14.61 35.07
C LYS A 420 4.25 -14.57 35.87
N ASN A 421 5.39 -14.45 35.18
CA ASN A 421 6.72 -14.53 35.79
C ASN A 421 7.37 -13.14 35.93
N ILE A 422 6.62 -12.16 36.44
CA ILE A 422 7.11 -10.79 36.62
C ILE A 422 8.40 -10.77 37.46
N GLU A 423 8.43 -11.54 38.55
CA GLU A 423 9.60 -11.60 39.43
C GLU A 423 10.86 -12.16 38.77
N GLU A 424 10.74 -13.12 37.85
CA GLU A 424 11.91 -13.64 37.12
C GLU A 424 12.49 -12.60 36.15
N ILE A 425 11.65 -11.73 35.60
CA ILE A 425 12.07 -10.66 34.69
C ILE A 425 12.88 -9.62 35.47
N TYR A 426 12.38 -9.19 36.63
CA TYR A 426 13.06 -8.19 37.46
C TYR A 426 14.38 -8.70 38.05
N LYS A 427 14.59 -10.01 38.20
CA LYS A 427 15.91 -10.60 38.56
C LYS A 427 16.99 -10.41 37.49
N LYS A 428 16.62 -10.19 36.23
CA LYS A 428 17.55 -10.07 35.09
C LYS A 428 18.03 -8.64 34.83
N VAL A 429 17.44 -7.64 35.51
CA VAL A 429 17.66 -6.21 35.28
C VAL A 429 17.78 -5.46 36.61
N TYR A 430 18.21 -4.20 36.55
CA TYR A 430 18.08 -3.31 37.70
C TYR A 430 16.60 -2.97 37.87
N GLU A 431 16.06 -3.20 39.06
CA GLU A 431 14.61 -3.26 39.25
C GLU A 431 13.90 -1.94 38.96
N ASN A 432 14.64 -0.83 38.98
CA ASN A 432 14.13 0.51 38.73
C ASN A 432 14.49 1.08 37.35
N THR A 433 14.99 0.23 36.43
CA THR A 433 15.28 0.60 35.03
C THR A 433 14.34 -0.06 34.03
N LEU A 434 13.23 -0.64 34.50
CA LEU A 434 12.31 -1.40 33.66
C LEU A 434 10.86 -0.98 33.90
N ALA A 435 10.15 -0.71 32.81
CA ALA A 435 8.69 -0.69 32.78
C ALA A 435 8.17 -1.83 31.88
N LEU A 436 7.02 -2.41 32.24
CA LEU A 436 6.39 -3.47 31.46
C LEU A 436 5.17 -2.93 30.72
N LEU A 437 5.09 -3.17 29.42
CA LEU A 437 3.96 -2.79 28.58
C LEU A 437 3.29 -4.05 28.03
N TYR A 438 2.02 -4.25 28.31
CA TYR A 438 1.29 -5.44 27.85
C TYR A 438 -0.20 -5.13 27.67
N PRO A 439 -0.91 -5.83 26.79
CA PRO A 439 -2.36 -5.68 26.64
C PRO A 439 -3.09 -6.42 27.77
N SER A 440 -4.21 -5.86 28.25
CA SER A 440 -5.08 -6.55 29.22
C SER A 440 -5.73 -7.78 28.59
N GLN A 441 -6.08 -7.67 27.31
CA GLN A 441 -6.59 -8.78 26.50
C GLN A 441 -5.42 -9.42 25.73
N SER A 442 -5.22 -10.74 25.86
CA SER A 442 -4.11 -11.42 25.16
C SER A 442 -4.27 -11.28 23.65
N LEU A 443 -3.22 -10.77 23.00
CA LEU A 443 -3.13 -10.72 21.53
C LEU A 443 -2.75 -12.08 20.94
N ILE A 444 -2.37 -13.05 21.77
CA ILE A 444 -2.16 -14.45 21.39
C ILE A 444 -3.48 -15.23 21.54
N SER A 445 -4.59 -14.62 21.13
CA SER A 445 -5.90 -15.27 21.09
C SER A 445 -6.13 -15.94 19.74
N GLU A 446 -6.98 -16.96 19.70
CA GLU A 446 -7.35 -17.65 18.46
C GLU A 446 -7.90 -16.66 17.40
N SER A 447 -8.64 -15.63 17.84
CA SER A 447 -9.20 -14.60 16.96
C SER A 447 -8.13 -13.74 16.28
N SER A 448 -7.14 -13.26 17.04
CA SER A 448 -6.06 -12.43 16.53
C SER A 448 -5.11 -13.24 15.65
N LEU A 449 -4.81 -14.49 16.05
CA LEU A 449 -3.98 -15.38 15.24
C LEU A 449 -4.64 -15.74 13.92
N LYS A 450 -5.96 -15.98 13.89
CA LYS A 450 -6.71 -16.21 12.63
C LYS A 450 -6.56 -15.03 11.67
N ILE A 451 -6.67 -13.79 12.14
CA ILE A 451 -6.48 -12.59 11.31
C ILE A 451 -5.05 -12.56 10.75
N VAL A 452 -4.04 -12.81 11.58
CA VAL A 452 -2.63 -12.80 11.13
C VAL A 452 -2.34 -13.91 10.13
N LYS A 453 -2.90 -15.12 10.33
CA LYS A 453 -2.80 -16.21 9.35
C LYS A 453 -3.47 -15.84 8.02
N LYS A 454 -4.62 -15.17 8.05
CA LYS A 454 -5.27 -14.63 6.85
C LYS A 454 -4.39 -13.60 6.14
N ILE A 455 -3.70 -12.73 6.88
CA ILE A 455 -2.73 -11.76 6.32
C ILE A 455 -1.60 -12.49 5.59
N ILE A 456 -0.91 -13.42 6.26
CA ILE A 456 0.22 -14.17 5.67
C ILE A 456 -0.26 -14.96 4.44
N GLY A 457 -1.38 -15.69 4.56
CA GLY A 457 -1.92 -16.47 3.45
C GLY A 457 -2.34 -15.60 2.25
N THR A 458 -2.80 -14.38 2.52
CA THR A 458 -3.11 -13.40 1.46
C THR A 458 -1.83 -12.88 0.79
N GLU A 459 -0.78 -12.56 1.56
CA GLU A 459 0.52 -12.14 1.04
C GLU A 459 1.14 -13.21 0.12
N GLU A 460 1.09 -14.49 0.51
CA GLU A 460 1.55 -15.61 -0.31
C GLU A 460 0.76 -15.72 -1.62
N LEU A 461 -0.58 -15.64 -1.55
CA LEU A 461 -1.46 -15.72 -2.73
C LEU A 461 -1.25 -14.54 -3.70
N ILE A 462 -0.96 -13.33 -3.21
CA ILE A 462 -0.61 -12.18 -4.08
C ILE A 462 0.63 -12.49 -4.92
N THR A 463 1.59 -13.20 -4.31
CA THR A 463 2.88 -13.51 -4.94
C THR A 463 2.74 -14.62 -5.98
N GLU A 464 1.95 -15.65 -5.67
CA GLU A 464 1.66 -16.78 -6.55
C GLU A 464 0.72 -16.40 -7.71
N GLU A 465 -0.24 -15.50 -7.48
CA GLU A 465 -1.32 -15.20 -8.42
C GLU A 465 -1.39 -13.72 -8.83
N LYS A 466 -0.48 -13.32 -9.72
CA LYS A 466 -0.39 -11.93 -10.22
C LYS A 466 -1.71 -11.37 -10.76
N ASN A 467 -2.51 -12.20 -11.45
CA ASN A 467 -3.79 -11.80 -12.04
C ASN A 467 -4.87 -11.46 -11.00
N PHE A 468 -4.73 -11.91 -9.75
CA PHE A 468 -5.69 -11.66 -8.66
C PHE A 468 -5.14 -10.75 -7.57
N SER A 469 -3.97 -10.16 -7.80
CA SER A 469 -3.26 -9.35 -6.81
C SER A 469 -4.08 -8.18 -6.29
N GLU A 470 -4.94 -7.55 -7.12
CA GLU A 470 -5.77 -6.43 -6.67
C GLU A 470 -6.87 -6.84 -5.69
N ILE A 471 -7.55 -7.97 -5.93
CA ILE A 471 -8.59 -8.49 -5.03
C ILE A 471 -7.97 -8.88 -3.69
N TYR A 472 -6.84 -9.59 -3.72
CA TYR A 472 -6.14 -9.99 -2.52
C TYR A 472 -5.55 -8.79 -1.75
N LYS A 473 -5.08 -7.74 -2.43
CA LYS A 473 -4.65 -6.49 -1.76
C LYS A 473 -5.78 -5.85 -0.96
N ARG A 474 -7.01 -5.82 -1.48
CA ARG A 474 -8.17 -5.30 -0.73
C ARG A 474 -8.43 -6.12 0.53
N PHE A 475 -8.39 -7.45 0.45
CA PHE A 475 -8.48 -8.31 1.63
C PHE A 475 -7.34 -8.06 2.61
N LEU A 476 -6.11 -7.89 2.12
CA LEU A 476 -4.94 -7.61 2.94
C LEU A 476 -5.12 -6.30 3.72
N ASP A 477 -5.64 -5.26 3.07
CA ASP A 477 -5.96 -3.97 3.70
C ASP A 477 -7.06 -4.14 4.77
N ASP A 478 -8.16 -4.84 4.45
CA ASP A 478 -9.24 -5.15 5.40
C ASP A 478 -8.70 -5.87 6.64
N TYR A 479 -7.87 -6.91 6.45
CA TYR A 479 -7.29 -7.68 7.55
C TYR A 479 -6.26 -6.88 8.34
N ASN A 480 -5.45 -6.06 7.69
CA ASN A 480 -4.50 -5.16 8.39
C ASN A 480 -5.24 -4.14 9.25
N ASN A 481 -6.33 -3.56 8.74
CA ASN A 481 -7.17 -2.64 9.51
C ASN A 481 -7.83 -3.35 10.70
N SER A 482 -8.34 -4.57 10.48
CA SER A 482 -8.92 -5.38 11.56
C SER A 482 -7.88 -5.73 12.63
N LEU A 483 -6.64 -6.04 12.23
CA LEU A 483 -5.54 -6.31 13.15
C LEU A 483 -5.14 -5.04 13.92
N GLU A 484 -5.05 -3.90 13.25
CA GLU A 484 -4.72 -2.62 13.88
C GLU A 484 -5.78 -2.22 14.90
N ASN A 485 -7.06 -2.39 14.58
CA ASN A 485 -8.16 -2.15 15.51
C ASN A 485 -8.11 -3.11 16.71
N SER A 486 -7.81 -4.39 16.47
CA SER A 486 -7.63 -5.38 17.54
C SER A 486 -6.49 -5.00 18.49
N ILE A 487 -5.39 -4.49 17.96
CA ILE A 487 -4.25 -4.02 18.77
C ILE A 487 -4.61 -2.76 19.55
N LYS A 488 -5.29 -1.78 18.95
CA LYS A 488 -5.71 -0.54 19.64
C LYS A 488 -6.69 -0.82 20.77
N ASN A 489 -7.62 -1.75 20.55
CA ASN A 489 -8.68 -2.09 21.51
C ASN A 489 -8.25 -3.15 22.55
N ALA A 490 -6.97 -3.53 22.61
CA ALA A 490 -6.48 -4.56 23.52
C ALA A 490 -6.25 -4.07 24.98
N ASP A 491 -6.69 -2.84 25.30
CA ASP A 491 -6.56 -2.18 26.61
C ASP A 491 -5.15 -2.27 27.17
N TRP A 492 -4.20 -1.58 26.53
CA TRP A 492 -2.78 -1.62 26.93
C TRP A 492 -2.55 -1.07 28.34
N GLN A 493 -1.76 -1.81 29.11
CA GLN A 493 -1.34 -1.48 30.48
C GLN A 493 0.17 -1.27 30.53
N LEU A 494 0.54 -0.18 31.20
CA LEU A 494 1.91 0.10 31.62
C LEU A 494 2.02 -0.22 33.11
N LEU A 495 2.78 -1.25 33.43
CA LEU A 495 3.10 -1.63 34.81
C LEU A 495 4.45 -1.05 35.22
N ILE A 496 4.38 -0.25 36.29
CA ILE A 496 5.51 0.29 37.02
C ILE A 496 5.33 0.00 38.51
N TRP A 497 6.37 0.26 39.29
CA TRP A 497 6.32 0.09 40.74
C TRP A 497 6.49 1.44 41.42
N SER A 498 5.87 1.61 42.59
CA SER A 498 6.06 2.78 43.44
C SER A 498 6.19 2.39 44.91
N ARG A 499 6.95 3.15 45.69
CA ARG A 499 7.00 3.05 47.16
C ARG A 499 6.73 4.41 47.79
N THR A 500 6.32 4.38 49.05
CA THR A 500 6.13 5.58 49.89
C THR A 500 7.28 5.78 50.89
N ASN A 501 8.04 4.74 51.21
CA ASN A 501 9.23 4.79 52.07
C ASN A 501 10.24 3.68 51.70
N LEU A 502 11.33 3.56 52.46
CA LEU A 502 12.43 2.61 52.19
C LEU A 502 12.18 1.19 52.73
N ILE A 503 11.21 1.00 53.62
CA ILE A 503 10.99 -0.25 54.38
C ILE A 503 9.85 -1.06 53.75
N ASP A 504 8.75 -0.39 53.39
CA ASP A 504 7.55 -1.03 52.88
C ASP A 504 7.75 -1.60 51.47
N PRO A 505 7.12 -2.75 51.15
CA PRO A 505 7.21 -3.36 49.83
C PRO A 505 6.66 -2.44 48.71
N PRO A 506 7.15 -2.60 47.47
CA PRO A 506 6.71 -1.78 46.36
C PRO A 506 5.30 -2.17 45.94
N THR A 507 4.48 -1.18 45.63
CA THR A 507 3.12 -1.37 45.13
C THR A 507 3.15 -1.32 43.60
N PRO A 508 2.55 -2.30 42.89
CA PRO A 508 2.43 -2.25 41.44
C PRO A 508 1.38 -1.21 41.05
N LEU A 509 1.69 -0.38 40.05
CA LEU A 509 0.78 0.58 39.45
C LEU A 509 0.59 0.22 37.98
N GLU A 510 -0.64 -0.09 37.61
CA GLU A 510 -1.05 -0.32 36.22
C GLU A 510 -1.73 0.94 35.68
N LYS A 511 -1.20 1.47 34.57
CA LYS A 511 -1.70 2.67 33.90
C LYS A 511 -2.18 2.31 32.50
N ASN A 512 -3.41 2.72 32.18
CA ASN A 512 -3.95 2.57 30.83
C ASN A 512 -3.14 3.39 29.82
N VAL A 513 -2.77 2.76 28.71
CA VAL A 513 -2.06 3.36 27.59
C VAL A 513 -3.00 3.40 26.40
N THR A 514 -3.45 4.60 26.02
CA THR A 514 -4.32 4.78 24.86
C THR A 514 -3.52 4.78 23.55
N GLU A 515 -2.32 5.33 23.57
CA GLU A 515 -1.42 5.46 22.42
C GLU A 515 0.02 5.21 22.86
N PHE A 516 0.80 4.48 22.06
CA PHE A 516 2.19 4.16 22.40
C PHE A 516 3.08 5.39 22.57
N ASP A 517 2.82 6.47 21.83
CA ASP A 517 3.60 7.72 21.93
C ASP A 517 3.43 8.43 23.28
N LYS A 518 2.33 8.19 23.99
CA LYS A 518 2.04 8.78 25.31
C LYS A 518 2.69 8.01 26.47
N VAL A 519 3.31 6.86 26.21
CA VAL A 519 3.95 6.04 27.26
C VAL A 519 4.99 6.85 28.05
N MET A 520 5.77 7.70 27.39
CA MET A 520 6.76 8.53 28.08
C MET A 520 6.11 9.61 28.97
N GLU A 521 4.96 10.15 28.58
CA GLU A 521 4.22 11.11 29.40
C GLU A 521 3.69 10.47 30.68
N LEU A 522 3.28 9.20 30.61
CA LEU A 522 2.84 8.42 31.78
C LEU A 522 4.00 8.05 32.72
N LEU A 523 5.22 7.93 32.21
CA LEU A 523 6.41 7.60 32.99
C LEU A 523 7.03 8.83 33.69
N ARG A 524 6.97 10.01 33.07
CA ARG A 524 7.59 11.26 33.60
C ARG A 524 7.24 11.61 35.06
N PRO A 525 5.98 11.48 35.53
CA PRO A 525 5.63 11.77 36.92
C PRO A 525 6.37 10.94 37.96
N TYR A 526 6.90 9.78 37.55
CA TYR A 526 7.64 8.86 38.42
C TYR A 526 9.15 9.08 38.38
N ALA A 527 9.63 10.06 37.61
CA ALA A 527 11.04 10.41 37.48
C ALA A 527 11.28 11.92 37.75
N THR A 528 10.47 12.53 38.62
CA THR A 528 10.53 13.97 38.93
C THR A 528 11.62 14.30 39.96
N GLU A 529 12.17 15.51 39.86
CA GLU A 529 13.18 16.02 40.82
C GLU A 529 12.67 15.94 42.27
N ASP A 530 11.41 16.32 42.52
CA ASP A 530 10.82 16.27 43.87
C ASP A 530 10.76 14.86 44.44
N SER A 531 10.47 13.86 43.60
CA SER A 531 10.47 12.46 44.02
C SER A 531 11.89 12.01 44.39
N PHE A 532 12.90 12.39 43.59
CA PHE A 532 14.30 12.15 43.92
C PHE A 532 14.69 12.81 45.24
N LYS A 533 14.33 14.09 45.45
CA LYS A 533 14.60 14.83 46.70
C LYS A 533 14.01 14.12 47.91
N TYR A 534 12.75 13.69 47.83
CA TYR A 534 12.06 13.00 48.92
C TYR A 534 12.81 11.73 49.34
N PHE A 535 13.19 10.89 48.38
CA PHE A 535 13.91 9.64 48.68
C PHE A 535 15.36 9.86 49.12
N ILE A 536 16.05 10.89 48.60
CA ILE A 536 17.39 11.28 49.09
C ILE A 536 17.31 11.68 50.57
N LYS A 537 16.29 12.45 50.98
CA LYS A 537 16.08 12.81 52.40
C LYS A 537 15.90 11.58 53.28
N LEU A 538 15.12 10.60 52.84
CA LEU A 538 14.95 9.34 53.58
C LEU A 538 16.26 8.57 53.70
N ILE A 539 17.01 8.45 52.60
CA ILE A 539 18.29 7.74 52.59
C ILE A 539 19.30 8.41 53.52
N ILE A 540 19.41 9.74 53.47
CA ILE A 540 20.31 10.50 54.34
C ILE A 540 19.82 10.46 55.79
N LYS A 541 18.50 10.46 56.06
CA LYS A 541 18.00 10.30 57.43
C LYS A 541 18.56 9.04 58.10
N ASP A 542 18.68 7.96 57.36
CA ASP A 542 19.16 6.65 57.82
C ASP A 542 20.69 6.45 57.70
N ASN A 543 21.41 7.34 57.00
CA ASN A 543 22.87 7.25 56.77
C ASN A 543 23.54 8.60 57.05
N GLU A 544 24.54 8.67 57.94
CA GLU A 544 25.24 9.93 58.26
C GLU A 544 25.89 10.59 57.02
N SER A 545 26.39 9.76 56.11
CA SER A 545 26.97 10.16 54.82
C SER A 545 26.75 9.08 53.76
N ILE A 546 26.55 9.44 52.48
CA ILE A 546 26.46 8.49 51.36
C ILE A 546 27.17 9.01 50.11
N THR A 547 27.92 8.17 49.41
CA THR A 547 28.53 8.53 48.12
C THR A 547 27.48 8.60 47.00
N ILE A 548 27.70 9.44 45.98
CA ILE A 548 26.81 9.51 44.81
C ILE A 548 26.75 8.16 44.09
N LYS A 549 27.88 7.43 44.02
CA LYS A 549 27.93 6.05 43.48
C LYS A 549 27.00 5.09 44.21
N ASP A 550 27.05 5.07 45.54
CA ASP A 550 26.19 4.18 46.34
C ASP A 550 24.72 4.62 46.28
N LEU A 551 24.48 5.93 46.22
CA LEU A 551 23.15 6.49 46.03
C LEU A 551 22.54 6.03 44.70
N LYS A 552 23.27 6.19 43.57
CA LYS A 552 22.86 5.69 42.24
C LYS A 552 22.56 4.20 42.28
N LYS A 553 23.43 3.40 42.90
CA LYS A 553 23.26 1.95 43.03
C LYS A 553 22.00 1.58 43.82
N ARG A 554 21.64 2.35 44.85
CA ARG A 554 20.36 2.17 45.59
C ARG A 554 19.16 2.49 44.70
N PHE A 555 19.17 3.62 44.00
CA PHE A 555 18.10 3.98 43.05
C PHE A 555 17.92 2.94 41.94
N TYR A 556 18.99 2.33 41.45
CA TYR A 556 18.91 1.28 40.44
C TYR A 556 18.34 -0.05 40.97
N ARG A 557 18.72 -0.44 42.20
CA ARG A 557 18.40 -1.77 42.75
C ARG A 557 17.06 -1.84 43.48
N LEU A 558 16.60 -0.74 44.07
CA LEU A 558 15.38 -0.75 44.88
C LEU A 558 14.16 -0.47 43.99
N ARG A 559 13.36 -1.50 43.73
CA ARG A 559 12.10 -1.39 42.98
C ARG A 559 11.15 -0.38 43.60
N GLY A 560 10.55 0.48 42.79
CA GLY A 560 9.55 1.47 43.24
C GLY A 560 10.12 2.79 43.76
N MET A 561 11.44 2.96 43.69
CA MET A 561 12.07 4.28 43.77
C MET A 561 11.75 5.12 42.51
N PRO A 562 12.03 6.43 42.50
CA PRO A 562 11.88 7.27 41.32
C PRO A 562 12.63 6.67 40.12
N LEU A 563 11.95 6.53 38.98
CA LEU A 563 12.47 5.82 37.81
C LEU A 563 13.71 6.51 37.26
N MET A 564 14.76 5.72 36.99
CA MET A 564 16.02 6.21 36.41
C MET A 564 15.90 6.34 34.87
N ILE A 565 15.02 7.22 34.40
CA ILE A 565 14.80 7.49 32.96
C ILE A 565 15.94 8.34 32.40
N ASP A 566 16.29 9.43 33.10
CA ASP A 566 17.39 10.34 32.80
C ASP A 566 18.14 10.65 34.11
N GLU A 567 19.44 10.37 34.16
CA GLU A 567 20.28 10.61 35.33
C GLU A 567 20.34 12.11 35.68
N LYS A 568 20.10 13.01 34.71
CA LYS A 568 20.06 14.46 34.94
C LYS A 568 19.07 14.85 36.01
N ASN A 569 17.93 14.17 36.10
CA ASN A 569 16.91 14.48 37.11
C ASN A 569 17.42 14.20 38.53
N LEU A 570 18.25 13.16 38.71
CA LEU A 570 18.90 12.86 39.98
C LEU A 570 19.95 13.95 40.31
N TYR A 571 20.81 14.30 39.36
CA TYR A 571 21.84 15.32 39.57
C TYR A 571 21.25 16.72 39.83
N ASN A 572 20.20 17.10 39.10
CA ASN A 572 19.46 18.35 39.34
C ASN A 572 18.81 18.37 40.72
N ALA A 573 18.19 17.24 41.14
CA ALA A 573 17.61 17.13 42.46
C ALA A 573 18.68 17.34 43.54
N ILE A 574 19.85 16.70 43.41
CA ILE A 574 21.00 16.88 44.32
C ILE A 574 21.47 18.34 44.32
N SER A 575 21.72 18.92 43.15
CA SER A 575 22.17 20.32 43.00
C SER A 575 21.23 21.29 43.72
N LYS A 576 19.92 21.11 43.53
CA LYS A 576 18.89 21.94 44.15
C LYS A 576 18.80 21.71 45.66
N MET A 577 18.94 20.47 46.15
CA MET A 577 18.98 20.22 47.61
C MET A 577 20.21 20.85 48.28
N VAL A 578 21.35 20.92 47.58
CA VAL A 578 22.56 21.60 48.07
C VAL A 578 22.37 23.12 48.08
N GLU A 579 21.77 23.68 47.02
CA GLU A 579 21.42 25.10 46.91
C GLU A 579 20.42 25.53 47.99
N ASP A 580 19.41 24.69 48.25
CA ASP A 580 18.40 24.90 49.30
C ASP A 580 18.97 24.68 50.73
N GLY A 581 20.22 24.21 50.86
CA GLY A 581 20.87 23.94 52.15
C GLY A 581 20.32 22.71 52.89
N GLU A 582 19.62 21.82 52.20
CA GLU A 582 19.03 20.62 52.79
C GLU A 582 20.09 19.52 53.01
N VAL A 583 21.14 19.50 52.19
CA VAL A 583 22.24 18.53 52.21
C VAL A 583 23.58 19.21 51.90
N VAL A 584 24.67 18.60 52.34
CA VAL A 584 26.04 19.05 52.08
C VAL A 584 26.66 18.11 51.06
N LEU A 585 27.27 18.65 50.00
CA LEU A 585 28.00 17.86 49.01
C LEU A 585 29.50 18.08 49.16
N LYS A 586 30.26 17.02 49.44
CA LYS A 586 31.72 17.01 49.40
C LYS A 586 32.19 16.43 48.08
N GLY A 587 32.80 17.24 47.23
CA GLY A 587 33.38 16.81 45.95
C GLY A 587 34.66 15.99 46.14
N SER A 588 35.07 15.28 45.09
CA SER A 588 36.24 14.38 45.09
C SER A 588 37.59 15.06 45.37
N GLN A 589 37.69 16.38 45.20
CA GLN A 589 38.88 17.18 45.53
C GLN A 589 38.82 17.85 46.91
N GLY A 590 37.86 17.46 47.77
CA GLY A 590 37.66 18.06 49.09
C GLY A 590 36.91 19.40 49.09
N GLN A 591 36.36 19.81 47.94
CA GLN A 591 35.51 21.00 47.83
C GLN A 591 34.15 20.73 48.50
N VAL A 592 33.70 21.63 49.37
CA VAL A 592 32.41 21.51 50.06
C VAL A 592 31.41 22.49 49.46
N PHE A 593 30.24 21.99 49.08
CA PHE A 593 29.12 22.79 48.57
C PHE A 593 27.96 22.74 49.58
N PHE A 594 27.50 23.92 50.01
CA PHE A 594 26.38 24.12 50.92
C PHE A 594 25.79 25.52 50.69
N LYS A 595 24.46 25.62 50.50
CA LYS A 595 23.76 26.88 50.10
C LYS A 595 24.34 27.56 48.85
N ILE A 596 25.03 26.79 48.00
CA ILE A 596 25.66 27.24 46.76
C ILE A 596 25.35 26.20 45.70
N LYS A 597 24.94 26.65 44.51
CA LYS A 597 24.58 25.77 43.41
C LYS A 597 25.79 24.97 42.91
N ALA A 598 25.74 23.64 43.04
CA ALA A 598 26.71 22.73 42.45
C ALA A 598 26.30 22.43 41.00
N SER A 599 27.19 22.66 40.03
CA SER A 599 26.91 22.28 38.63
C SER A 599 26.95 20.76 38.46
N GLU A 600 26.22 20.23 37.48
CA GLU A 600 26.17 18.79 37.17
C GLU A 600 27.59 18.18 37.00
N VAL A 601 28.52 18.93 36.41
CA VAL A 601 29.93 18.51 36.17
C VAL A 601 30.72 18.39 37.49
N GLN A 602 30.34 19.12 38.53
CA GLN A 602 31.00 19.08 39.84
C GLN A 602 30.50 17.93 40.72
N ILE A 603 29.34 17.33 40.39
CA ILE A 603 28.79 16.18 41.11
C ILE A 603 29.38 14.91 40.49
N THR A 604 30.48 14.42 41.07
CA THR A 604 31.14 13.18 40.63
C THR A 604 30.62 11.98 41.42
N GLU A 605 30.84 10.75 40.92
CA GLU A 605 30.43 9.53 41.61
C GLU A 605 31.10 9.36 42.99
N ASP A 606 32.31 9.90 43.15
CA ASP A 606 33.07 9.90 44.41
C ASP A 606 32.66 11.02 45.36
N SER A 607 31.74 11.90 44.94
CA SER A 607 31.22 12.95 45.82
C SER A 607 30.36 12.34 46.92
N THR A 608 30.38 12.92 48.12
CA THR A 608 29.65 12.43 49.29
C THR A 608 28.59 13.42 49.73
N LEU A 609 27.37 12.93 49.95
CA LEU A 609 26.26 13.69 50.52
C LEU A 609 26.17 13.45 52.03
N GLU A 610 26.08 14.53 52.80
CA GLU A 610 26.03 14.52 54.27
C GLU A 610 24.88 15.38 54.80
N LYS A 611 24.50 15.14 56.06
CA LYS A 611 23.56 16.02 56.78
C LYS A 611 24.23 17.35 57.12
N PRO A 612 23.49 18.48 57.05
CA PRO A 612 23.98 19.74 57.58
C PRO A 612 24.17 19.66 59.11
N LEU A 613 25.22 20.31 59.62
CA LEU A 613 25.51 20.42 61.05
C LEU A 613 24.44 21.27 61.75
N LYS A 614 23.95 20.82 62.92
CA LYS A 614 22.85 21.46 63.66
C LYS A 614 23.23 22.75 64.39
N GLU A 615 24.50 22.93 64.75
CA GLU A 615 25.05 24.15 65.32
C GLU A 615 26.38 24.43 64.63
N VAL A 616 26.47 25.61 64.00
CA VAL A 616 27.70 26.08 63.37
C VAL A 616 28.22 27.22 64.22
N VAL A 617 29.31 26.97 64.96
CA VAL A 617 29.98 28.00 65.76
C VAL A 617 31.00 28.70 64.87
N PRO A 618 30.94 30.03 64.72
CA PRO A 618 31.95 30.75 63.96
C PRO A 618 33.32 30.69 64.65
N PRO A 619 34.42 30.67 63.89
CA PRO A 619 35.75 30.69 64.48
C PRO A 619 35.92 31.94 65.34
N SER A 620 36.69 31.83 66.41
CA SER A 620 37.07 32.97 67.24
C SER A 620 38.02 33.91 66.50
N LYS A 621 38.07 35.18 66.90
CA LYS A 621 38.99 36.16 66.31
C LYS A 621 40.46 35.73 66.46
N GLU A 622 40.83 35.10 67.58
CA GLU A 622 42.19 34.58 67.77
C GLU A 622 42.55 33.45 66.80
N GLU A 623 41.62 32.55 66.49
CA GLU A 623 41.85 31.46 65.52
C GLU A 623 42.06 32.01 64.11
N VAL A 624 41.25 33.01 63.71
CA VAL A 624 41.41 33.68 62.42
C VAL A 624 42.74 34.43 62.35
N TYR A 625 43.15 35.10 63.44
CA TYR A 625 44.43 35.82 63.50
C TYR A 625 45.64 34.88 63.34
N GLN A 626 45.63 33.71 63.97
CA GLN A 626 46.73 32.75 63.80
C GLN A 626 46.79 32.16 62.39
N LEU A 627 45.64 31.91 61.78
CA LEU A 627 45.58 31.47 60.39
C LEU A 627 46.18 32.50 59.42
N ILE A 628 45.93 33.80 59.66
CA ILE A 628 46.51 34.91 58.90
C ILE A 628 48.04 34.95 59.08
N LYS A 629 48.51 34.76 60.32
CA LYS A 629 49.94 34.78 60.66
C LYS A 629 50.72 33.63 60.02
N ASP A 630 50.15 32.41 60.05
CA ASP A 630 50.80 31.20 59.52
C ASP A 630 50.84 31.19 57.99
N LYS A 631 49.75 31.60 57.32
CA LYS A 631 49.67 31.55 55.86
C LYS A 631 50.18 32.82 55.16
N LYS A 632 50.47 33.90 55.89
CA LYS A 632 50.87 35.24 55.41
C LYS A 632 49.87 35.95 54.48
N LYS A 633 48.97 35.22 53.82
CA LYS A 633 47.87 35.69 52.99
C LYS A 633 46.72 34.69 53.07
N VAL A 634 45.59 35.11 53.63
CA VAL A 634 44.37 34.31 53.73
C VAL A 634 43.26 35.04 52.97
N SER A 635 42.70 34.41 51.94
CA SER A 635 41.59 34.98 51.19
C SER A 635 40.24 34.59 51.81
N LEU A 636 39.18 35.35 51.49
CA LEU A 636 37.80 34.99 51.86
C LEU A 636 37.43 33.59 51.33
N LYS A 637 37.97 33.20 50.17
CA LYS A 637 37.81 31.87 49.59
C LYS A 637 38.46 30.76 50.42
N ASP A 638 39.64 31.02 50.99
CA ASP A 638 40.33 30.06 51.86
C ASP A 638 39.57 29.87 53.19
N MET A 639 38.96 30.94 53.69
CA MET A 639 38.16 30.91 54.92
C MET A 639 36.80 30.25 54.73
N ASN A 640 36.12 30.52 53.61
CA ASN A 640 34.90 29.81 53.24
C ASN A 640 35.17 28.32 52.97
N ALA A 641 36.38 27.94 52.55
CA ALA A 641 36.77 26.53 52.40
C ALA A 641 37.02 25.84 53.75
N LEU A 642 37.57 26.55 54.74
CA LEU A 642 37.82 26.04 56.09
C LEU A 642 36.56 25.99 56.96
N TYR A 643 35.64 26.94 56.75
CA TYR A 643 34.39 27.05 57.50
C TYR A 643 33.16 27.13 56.56
N PRO A 644 32.90 26.08 55.77
CA PRO A 644 31.89 26.09 54.70
C PRO A 644 30.43 26.18 55.18
N PHE A 645 30.20 26.08 56.49
CA PHE A 645 28.87 26.08 57.09
C PHE A 645 28.44 27.44 57.66
N ILE A 646 29.33 28.44 57.63
CA ILE A 646 29.06 29.80 58.11
C ILE A 646 28.76 30.69 56.90
N GLU A 647 27.80 31.61 57.05
CA GLU A 647 27.50 32.57 56.00
C GLU A 647 28.74 33.40 55.63
N ALA A 648 29.01 33.53 54.32
CA ALA A 648 30.18 34.22 53.81
C ALA A 648 30.27 35.68 54.32
N GLU A 649 29.13 36.33 54.61
CA GLU A 649 29.08 37.65 55.23
C GLU A 649 29.52 37.67 56.69
N VAL A 650 29.22 36.62 57.47
CA VAL A 650 29.70 36.48 58.84
C VAL A 650 31.21 36.23 58.85
N ILE A 651 31.72 35.36 57.97
CA ILE A 651 33.17 35.14 57.79
C ILE A 651 33.85 36.44 57.33
N LYS A 652 33.27 37.16 56.36
CA LYS A 652 33.79 38.42 55.84
C LYS A 652 33.86 39.48 56.95
N THR A 653 32.80 39.60 57.75
CA THR A 653 32.75 40.53 58.89
C THR A 653 33.80 40.18 59.93
N LEU A 654 33.90 38.90 60.30
CA LEU A 654 34.89 38.41 61.25
C LEU A 654 36.33 38.63 60.75
N LEU A 655 36.61 38.40 59.47
CA LEU A 655 37.91 38.68 58.87
C LEU A 655 38.26 40.17 58.96
N ILE A 656 37.31 41.04 58.59
CA ILE A 656 37.48 42.50 58.61
C ILE A 656 37.71 42.98 60.04
N GLU A 657 36.97 42.47 61.01
CA GLU A 657 37.16 42.83 62.42
C GLU A 657 38.51 42.36 62.95
N THR A 658 38.93 41.12 62.65
CA THR A 658 40.25 40.61 63.06
C THR A 658 41.38 41.42 62.42
N TYR A 659 41.23 41.91 61.19
CA TYR A 659 42.24 42.80 60.57
C TYR A 659 42.26 44.23 61.16
N LYS A 660 41.15 44.71 61.73
CA LYS A 660 41.06 46.05 62.35
C LYS A 660 41.69 46.12 63.74
N GLU A 661 41.79 45.01 64.46
CA GLU A 661 42.13 44.98 65.90
C GLU A 661 43.64 44.79 66.16
N TYR A 662 44.41 44.35 65.17
CA TYR A 662 45.86 44.14 65.27
C TYR A 662 46.61 45.17 64.39
N ASP A 663 47.23 46.14 65.05
CA ASP A 663 47.62 47.48 64.54
C ASP A 663 48.87 47.52 63.64
N ASP A 664 48.99 46.59 62.70
CA ASP A 664 49.96 46.65 61.60
C ASP A 664 49.35 45.86 60.42
N ILE A 665 48.49 46.46 59.57
CA ILE A 665 48.20 46.10 58.16
C ILE A 665 47.09 46.99 57.52
N TYR A 666 47.48 47.61 56.40
CA TYR A 666 46.78 48.29 55.27
C TYR A 666 45.22 48.30 55.13
N ILE A 667 44.70 49.46 54.65
CA ILE A 667 43.28 49.76 54.32
C ILE A 667 42.80 49.03 53.04
N LEU A 668 41.54 48.62 53.04
CA LEU A 668 40.78 47.86 52.01
C LEU A 668 40.42 48.69 50.75
N GLU A 669 40.73 48.17 49.56
CA GLU A 669 39.95 48.39 48.33
C GLU A 669 39.92 47.09 47.48
N SER A 670 38.71 46.69 47.07
CA SER A 670 38.39 45.64 46.07
C SER A 670 39.18 44.32 46.17
N GLU A 671 39.23 43.71 47.36
CA GLU A 671 39.68 42.33 47.62
C GLU A 671 41.15 41.97 47.26
N LYS A 672 42.10 42.92 47.14
CA LYS A 672 43.55 42.60 47.08
C LYS A 672 44.45 43.62 47.83
N ILE A 673 45.39 43.13 48.66
CA ILE A 673 46.40 43.93 49.41
C ILE A 673 47.71 44.05 48.60
N ILE A 674 48.24 45.27 48.39
CA ILE A 674 49.57 45.52 47.78
C ILE A 674 50.32 46.68 48.45
N LYS A 675 51.65 46.55 48.60
CA LYS A 675 52.65 47.54 49.07
C LYS A 675 53.07 48.50 47.92
N SER A 676 53.07 49.81 48.17
CA SER A 676 53.50 50.90 47.26
C SER A 676 55.05 50.99 47.09
N PRO A 677 55.67 51.68 46.10
CA PRO A 677 55.27 52.12 44.75
C PRO A 677 56.32 51.66 43.71
N GLU A 678 56.16 50.49 43.11
CA GLU A 678 56.94 50.10 41.91
C GLU A 678 56.00 49.41 40.92
N ASN A 679 55.37 50.24 40.08
CA ASN A 679 54.80 49.95 38.77
C ASN A 679 53.54 50.79 38.58
N VAL A 680 53.73 52.05 38.18
CA VAL A 680 52.67 52.84 37.54
C VAL A 680 52.01 52.04 36.41
N ASN A 681 52.77 51.16 35.74
CA ASN A 681 52.28 50.22 34.73
C ASN A 681 51.29 49.16 35.27
N LYS A 682 51.46 48.67 36.51
CA LYS A 682 50.52 47.70 37.12
C LYS A 682 49.24 48.38 37.60
N MET A 683 49.34 49.61 38.09
CA MET A 683 48.18 50.41 38.47
C MET A 683 47.35 50.81 37.25
N GLN A 684 48.01 51.19 36.14
CA GLN A 684 47.36 51.41 34.85
C GLN A 684 46.70 50.13 34.29
N LEU A 685 47.34 48.96 34.43
CA LEU A 685 46.76 47.67 34.02
C LEU A 685 45.49 47.31 34.81
N VAL A 686 45.49 47.48 36.13
CA VAL A 686 44.32 47.16 36.97
C VAL A 686 43.17 48.16 36.75
N ILE A 687 43.49 49.45 36.58
CA ILE A 687 42.49 50.48 36.22
C ILE A 687 41.92 50.20 34.82
N ARG A 688 42.75 49.72 33.88
CA ARG A 688 42.32 49.30 32.54
C ARG A 688 41.46 48.03 32.57
N GLU A 689 41.79 47.02 33.38
CA GLU A 689 40.94 45.81 33.58
C GLU A 689 39.59 46.14 34.25
N GLU A 690 39.53 47.12 35.15
CA GLU A 690 38.25 47.58 35.71
C GLU A 690 37.45 48.38 34.67
N ALA A 691 38.11 49.24 33.89
CA ALA A 691 37.48 50.02 32.83
C ALA A 691 37.03 49.16 31.63
N SER A 692 37.72 48.05 31.32
CA SER A 692 37.33 47.11 30.25
C SER A 692 35.96 46.49 30.52
N LYS A 693 35.67 46.11 31.76
CA LYS A 693 34.36 45.56 32.18
C LYS A 693 33.18 46.49 31.96
N TYR A 694 33.38 47.81 31.93
CA TYR A 694 32.32 48.76 31.58
C TYR A 694 32.08 48.84 30.06
N ILE A 695 33.10 48.50 29.26
CA ILE A 695 33.06 48.47 27.79
C ILE A 695 32.54 47.12 27.29
N GLU A 696 32.82 46.01 27.97
CA GLU A 696 32.41 44.67 27.56
C GLU A 696 30.90 44.55 27.23
N PRO A 697 29.94 45.06 28.05
CA PRO A 697 28.52 44.98 27.72
C PRO A 697 28.14 45.82 26.50
N LEU A 698 28.81 46.96 26.30
CA LEU A 698 28.58 47.82 25.13
C LEU A 698 29.09 47.13 23.87
N LEU A 699 30.29 46.55 23.91
CA LEU A 699 30.85 45.80 22.78
C LEU A 699 30.01 44.55 22.49
N LYS A 700 29.54 43.83 23.51
CA LYS A 700 28.65 42.66 23.36
C LYS A 700 27.31 43.05 22.72
N ASN A 701 26.73 44.19 23.10
CA ASN A 701 25.52 44.70 22.46
C ASN A 701 25.77 45.06 21.00
N ILE A 702 26.87 45.77 20.69
CA ILE A 702 27.26 46.11 19.32
C ILE A 702 27.47 44.84 18.48
N LEU A 703 28.15 43.82 19.01
CA LEU A 703 28.37 42.54 18.32
C LEU A 703 27.09 41.74 18.14
N SER A 704 26.16 41.78 19.11
CA SER A 704 24.85 41.13 18.95
C SER A 704 24.02 41.77 17.82
N ASP A 705 24.17 43.08 17.62
CA ASP A 705 23.44 43.82 16.59
C ASP A 705 24.15 43.86 15.24
N LYS A 706 25.49 43.83 15.18
CA LYS A 706 26.25 43.91 13.91
C LYS A 706 26.84 42.58 13.45
N LEU A 707 26.89 41.55 14.31
CA LEU A 707 27.52 40.23 14.13
C LEU A 707 29.05 40.26 14.01
N ALA A 708 29.59 41.20 13.23
CA ALA A 708 31.01 41.52 13.17
C ALA A 708 31.20 43.02 12.89
N ILE A 709 32.32 43.58 13.35
CA ILE A 709 32.66 44.99 13.21
C ILE A 709 34.17 45.15 13.08
N SER A 710 34.63 46.17 12.34
CA SER A 710 36.06 46.50 12.31
C SER A 710 36.49 47.12 13.65
N PHE A 711 37.76 46.98 14.00
CA PHE A 711 38.31 47.56 15.22
C PHE A 711 38.12 49.09 15.28
N GLU A 712 38.32 49.79 14.16
CA GLU A 712 38.13 51.23 14.05
C GLU A 712 36.66 51.65 14.20
N ASP A 713 35.72 50.89 13.63
CA ASP A 713 34.30 51.16 13.78
C ASP A 713 33.83 50.88 15.21
N ALA A 714 34.36 49.83 15.85
CA ALA A 714 34.08 49.54 17.26
C ALA A 714 34.61 50.65 18.17
N LYS A 715 35.82 51.13 17.91
CA LYS A 715 36.40 52.28 18.62
C LYS A 715 35.54 53.53 18.43
N SER A 716 35.14 53.83 17.20
CA SER A 716 34.28 54.97 16.87
C SER A 716 32.92 54.89 17.57
N ASP A 717 32.29 53.70 17.58
CA ASP A 717 30.98 53.50 18.21
C ASP A 717 31.04 53.57 19.73
N ILE A 718 32.09 53.04 20.35
CA ILE A 718 32.23 53.03 21.81
C ILE A 718 32.74 54.40 22.31
N SER A 719 33.61 55.08 21.55
CA SER A 719 34.10 56.43 21.89
C SER A 719 32.99 57.48 21.98
N LYS A 720 31.81 57.23 21.37
CA LYS A 720 30.61 58.08 21.55
C LYS A 720 30.11 58.10 22.99
N TYR A 721 30.41 57.07 23.78
CA TYR A 721 29.97 56.93 25.16
C TYR A 721 30.99 57.52 26.16
N HIS A 722 32.28 57.56 25.82
CA HIS A 722 33.30 58.18 26.66
C HIS A 722 34.57 58.58 25.88
N ASN A 723 35.06 59.81 26.08
CA ASN A 723 36.24 60.34 25.37
C ASN A 723 37.58 59.70 25.76
N GLY A 724 37.59 58.85 26.80
CA GLY A 724 38.79 58.20 27.34
C GLY A 724 39.07 56.80 26.77
N ILE A 725 38.41 56.39 25.68
CA ILE A 725 38.60 55.08 25.06
C ILE A 725 39.80 55.13 24.11
N ASP A 726 40.89 54.49 24.51
CA ASP A 726 42.10 54.30 23.70
C ASP A 726 42.16 52.87 23.12
N ASP A 727 43.11 52.62 22.22
CA ASP A 727 43.26 51.32 21.54
C ASP A 727 43.59 50.20 22.52
N ASP A 728 44.37 50.51 23.56
CA ASP A 728 44.79 49.56 24.57
C ASP A 728 43.59 49.08 25.41
N LEU A 729 42.70 50.00 25.80
CA LEU A 729 41.53 49.70 26.61
C LEU A 729 40.49 48.90 25.83
N LEU A 730 40.28 49.24 24.55
CA LEU A 730 39.40 48.47 23.67
C LEU A 730 39.96 47.06 23.42
N THR A 731 41.27 46.94 23.22
CA THR A 731 41.95 45.64 23.05
C THR A 731 41.79 44.76 24.29
N SER A 732 41.96 45.33 25.49
CA SER A 732 41.76 44.60 26.76
C SER A 732 40.33 44.05 26.88
N ALA A 733 39.31 44.87 26.57
CA ALA A 733 37.91 44.42 26.61
C ALA A 733 37.58 43.34 25.57
N ILE A 734 38.23 43.36 24.40
CA ILE A 734 38.07 42.33 23.38
C ILE A 734 38.72 41.02 23.83
N ASP A 735 39.93 41.07 24.36
CA ASP A 735 40.64 39.88 24.85
C ASP A 735 39.86 39.23 26.02
N ASP A 736 39.28 40.02 26.94
CA ASP A 736 38.42 39.52 28.02
C ASP A 736 37.14 38.83 27.49
N LEU A 737 36.53 39.39 26.45
CA LEU A 737 35.37 38.80 25.77
C LEU A 737 35.74 37.54 24.96
N GLU A 738 36.95 37.46 24.41
CA GLU A 738 37.44 36.26 23.73
C GLU A 738 37.75 35.13 24.73
N ILE A 739 38.38 35.45 25.87
CA ILE A 739 38.64 34.49 26.95
C ILE A 739 37.34 33.92 27.53
N SER A 740 36.31 34.76 27.68
CA SER A 740 34.99 34.33 28.15
C SER A 740 34.12 33.66 27.07
N GLY A 741 34.63 33.54 25.84
CA GLY A 741 33.93 32.90 24.71
C GLY A 741 32.74 33.68 24.17
N ASN A 742 32.69 35.00 24.40
CA ASN A 742 31.62 35.90 23.97
C ASN A 742 31.96 36.69 22.69
N ALA A 743 33.22 36.75 22.29
CA ALA A 743 33.68 37.38 21.04
C ALA A 743 34.86 36.57 20.44
N SER A 744 35.23 36.88 19.20
CA SER A 744 36.45 36.38 18.56
C SER A 744 37.10 37.49 17.75
N LEU A 745 38.42 37.62 17.87
CA LEU A 745 39.21 38.65 17.20
C LEU A 745 40.06 38.07 16.08
N ASP A 746 39.76 38.43 14.83
CA ASP A 746 40.68 38.18 13.72
C ASP A 746 41.76 39.26 13.69
N ARG A 747 42.88 38.97 14.36
CA ARG A 747 44.05 39.85 14.48
C ARG A 747 44.72 40.17 13.13
N LYS A 748 44.48 39.39 12.06
CA LYS A 748 45.04 39.70 10.73
C LYS A 748 44.21 40.73 9.98
N LYS A 749 42.92 40.81 10.28
CA LYS A 749 41.96 41.67 9.57
C LYS A 749 41.41 42.80 10.44
N ASN A 750 41.78 42.84 11.72
CA ASN A 750 41.24 43.77 12.73
C ASN A 750 39.70 43.75 12.77
N ILE A 751 39.12 42.54 12.75
CA ILE A 751 37.67 42.35 12.82
C ILE A 751 37.33 41.64 14.13
N ILE A 752 36.37 42.21 14.85
CA ILE A 752 35.80 41.64 16.06
C ILE A 752 34.45 41.04 15.67
N SER A 753 34.21 39.77 16.01
CA SER A 753 32.98 39.07 15.65
C SER A 753 32.42 38.26 16.81
N LEU A 754 31.17 37.82 16.68
CA LEU A 754 30.65 36.79 17.56
C LEU A 754 31.43 35.48 17.39
N PRO A 755 31.44 34.59 18.40
CA PRO A 755 32.01 33.26 18.27
C PRO A 755 31.42 32.54 17.04
N GLN A 756 32.24 31.74 16.34
CA GLN A 756 31.91 31.19 15.02
C GLN A 756 30.51 30.55 14.93
N LYS A 757 30.07 29.84 15.98
CA LYS A 757 28.75 29.21 16.05
C LYS A 757 27.60 30.23 16.07
N ASP A 758 27.75 31.30 16.84
CA ASP A 758 26.75 32.36 16.98
C ASP A 758 26.77 33.32 15.79
N LEU A 759 27.96 33.58 15.24
CA LEU A 759 28.13 34.31 13.98
C LEU A 759 27.40 33.61 12.83
N LEU A 760 27.58 32.29 12.69
CA LEU A 760 26.93 31.51 11.64
C LEU A 760 25.40 31.46 11.82
N LYS A 761 24.92 31.33 13.06
CA LYS A 761 23.49 31.45 13.39
C LYS A 761 22.92 32.83 13.00
N GLY A 762 23.61 33.91 13.37
CA GLY A 762 23.20 35.28 13.02
C GLY A 762 23.20 35.54 11.51
N LEU A 763 24.19 35.03 10.78
CA LEU A 763 24.24 35.10 9.32
C LEU A 763 23.05 34.37 8.69
N LYS A 764 22.72 33.16 9.15
CA LYS A 764 21.53 32.41 8.70
C LYS A 764 20.25 33.20 8.88
N GLU A 765 20.06 33.83 10.04
CA GLU A 765 18.88 34.64 10.31
C GLU A 765 18.78 35.86 9.37
N ARG A 766 19.89 36.54 9.08
CA ARG A 766 19.90 37.68 8.16
C ARG A 766 19.66 37.26 6.71
N ILE A 767 20.28 36.18 6.26
CA ILE A 767 20.06 35.63 4.91
C ILE A 767 18.60 35.24 4.75
N TYR A 768 18.05 34.49 5.72
CA TYR A 768 16.65 34.08 5.68
C TYR A 768 15.69 35.27 5.68
N ARG A 769 15.95 36.31 6.49
CA ARG A 769 15.14 37.55 6.48
C ARG A 769 15.24 38.30 5.15
N LEU A 770 16.41 38.35 4.52
CA LEU A 770 16.59 38.95 3.20
C LEU A 770 15.77 38.20 2.14
N VAL A 771 15.88 36.86 2.10
CA VAL A 771 15.11 36.02 1.17
C VAL A 771 13.60 36.14 1.44
N LYS A 772 13.18 36.20 2.71
CA LYS A 772 11.79 36.40 3.10
C LYS A 772 11.23 37.77 2.70
N LYS A 773 12.05 38.82 2.75
CA LYS A 773 11.62 40.19 2.43
C LYS A 773 11.54 40.43 0.92
N GLU A 774 12.48 39.88 0.16
CA GLU A 774 12.61 40.15 -1.27
C GLU A 774 12.02 39.04 -2.15
N GLU A 775 11.52 37.96 -1.54
CA GLU A 775 10.91 36.75 -2.12
C GLU A 775 11.82 35.94 -3.07
N LYS A 776 12.68 36.62 -3.83
CA LYS A 776 13.68 36.08 -4.76
C LYS A 776 14.92 36.97 -4.78
N VAL A 777 16.07 36.41 -4.38
CA VAL A 777 17.33 37.17 -4.30
C VAL A 777 18.43 36.39 -5.01
N SER A 778 19.30 37.04 -5.80
CA SER A 778 20.41 36.31 -6.43
C SER A 778 21.42 35.87 -5.35
N VAL A 779 22.02 34.68 -5.52
CA VAL A 779 23.02 34.14 -4.58
C VAL A 779 24.21 35.11 -4.46
N GLN A 780 24.74 35.54 -5.61
CA GLN A 780 25.84 36.51 -5.67
C GLN A 780 25.45 37.88 -5.11
N GLY A 781 24.24 38.36 -5.39
CA GLY A 781 23.74 39.63 -4.84
C GLY A 781 23.55 39.56 -3.32
N THR A 782 23.11 38.42 -2.78
CA THR A 782 22.99 38.19 -1.34
C THR A 782 24.36 38.21 -0.67
N ILE A 783 25.35 37.54 -1.27
CA ILE A 783 26.74 37.54 -0.79
C ILE A 783 27.29 38.97 -0.78
N SER A 784 27.21 39.70 -1.89
CA SER A 784 27.72 41.08 -1.97
C SER A 784 27.02 42.03 -0.99
N LYS A 785 25.71 41.88 -0.79
CA LYS A 785 24.91 42.72 0.12
C LYS A 785 25.19 42.43 1.59
N ILE A 786 25.55 41.20 1.93
CA ILE A 786 25.96 40.87 3.31
C ILE A 786 27.40 41.31 3.55
N LEU A 787 28.31 41.12 2.58
CA LEU A 787 29.70 41.59 2.68
C LEU A 787 29.81 43.11 2.82
N SER A 788 28.87 43.89 2.25
CA SER A 788 28.86 45.35 2.43
C SER A 788 28.33 45.81 3.79
N LEU A 789 27.64 44.94 4.53
CA LEU A 789 27.02 45.25 5.82
C LEU A 789 27.76 44.63 7.00
N ILE A 790 28.48 43.53 6.77
CA ILE A 790 29.15 42.73 7.79
C ILE A 790 30.54 42.36 7.27
N PRO A 791 31.62 42.77 7.96
CA PRO A 791 32.97 42.43 7.57
C PRO A 791 33.27 40.96 7.92
N VAL A 792 32.84 40.02 7.08
CA VAL A 792 33.10 38.56 7.22
C VAL A 792 33.63 37.98 5.91
N GLU A 793 34.20 36.78 5.96
CA GLU A 793 34.64 36.09 4.73
C GLU A 793 33.45 35.58 3.90
N GLU A 794 33.58 35.65 2.57
CA GLU A 794 32.59 35.13 1.63
C GLU A 794 32.26 33.65 1.89
N ASN A 795 33.25 32.85 2.28
CA ASN A 795 33.06 31.43 2.57
C ASN A 795 32.12 31.18 3.77
N LEU A 796 32.13 32.04 4.79
CA LEU A 796 31.21 31.93 5.92
C LEU A 796 29.76 32.18 5.50
N ILE A 797 29.54 33.11 4.56
CA ILE A 797 28.21 33.39 4.00
C ILE A 797 27.74 32.21 3.15
N LYS A 798 28.63 31.65 2.31
CA LYS A 798 28.33 30.44 1.52
C LYS A 798 27.96 29.25 2.39
N ASN A 799 28.67 29.04 3.50
CA ASN A 799 28.35 27.98 4.46
C ASN A 799 26.99 28.20 5.11
N ALA A 800 26.66 29.45 5.49
CA ALA A 800 25.33 29.77 6.04
C ALA A 800 24.20 29.55 5.02
N ILE A 801 24.42 29.85 3.73
CA ILE A 801 23.47 29.55 2.64
C ILE A 801 23.32 28.03 2.48
N ALA A 802 24.42 27.28 2.45
CA ALA A 802 24.40 25.82 2.32
C ALA A 802 23.63 25.16 3.47
N GLU A 803 23.86 25.59 4.71
CA GLU A 803 23.11 25.09 5.87
C GLU A 803 21.61 25.43 5.78
N LEU A 804 21.23 26.61 5.28
CA LEU A 804 19.81 26.95 5.09
C LEU A 804 19.15 26.13 3.98
N LEU A 805 19.90 25.74 2.94
CA LEU A 805 19.44 24.83 1.88
C LEU A 805 19.28 23.40 2.42
N ASP A 806 20.23 22.92 3.24
CA ASP A 806 20.17 21.61 3.90
C ASP A 806 19.02 21.54 4.92
N GLU A 807 18.80 22.62 5.68
CA GLU A 807 17.66 22.78 6.60
C GLU A 807 16.32 22.97 5.85
N ARG A 808 16.32 23.06 4.51
CA ARG A 808 15.15 23.33 3.65
C ARG A 808 14.39 24.62 4.02
N LYS A 809 15.07 25.59 4.63
CA LYS A 809 14.47 26.90 4.95
C LYS A 809 14.42 27.84 3.75
N ILE A 810 15.32 27.64 2.79
CA ILE A 810 15.35 28.31 1.48
C ILE A 810 15.61 27.25 0.40
N ILE A 811 15.32 27.58 -0.85
CA ILE A 811 15.65 26.78 -2.03
C ILE A 811 16.49 27.62 -2.99
N GLU A 812 17.41 26.98 -3.72
CA GLU A 812 18.17 27.60 -4.80
C GLU A 812 17.61 27.17 -6.16
N ASP A 813 17.17 28.13 -6.96
CA ASP A 813 16.76 27.92 -8.36
C ASP A 813 17.54 28.86 -9.27
N SER A 814 18.32 28.27 -10.18
CA SER A 814 19.00 28.99 -11.26
C SER A 814 19.84 30.19 -10.79
N GLY A 815 20.52 30.05 -9.63
CA GLY A 815 21.35 31.10 -9.02
C GLY A 815 20.60 32.11 -8.15
N TYR A 816 19.34 31.84 -7.80
CA TYR A 816 18.50 32.64 -6.91
C TYR A 816 18.04 31.85 -5.69
N LEU A 817 17.98 32.51 -4.53
CA LEU A 817 17.44 32.00 -3.27
C LEU A 817 15.97 32.42 -3.12
N LEU A 818 15.10 31.45 -2.79
CA LEU A 818 13.65 31.60 -2.63
C LEU A 818 13.18 30.91 -1.33
N LEU A 819 11.99 31.27 -0.84
CA LEU A 819 11.31 30.49 0.21
C LEU A 819 10.58 29.27 -0.38
N PRO A 820 10.53 28.13 0.33
CA PRO A 820 9.69 27.00 -0.06
C PRO A 820 8.21 27.41 -0.04
N ARG A 821 7.44 27.12 -1.10
CA ARG A 821 5.99 27.34 -1.11
C ARG A 821 5.30 26.30 -0.22
N GLU A 822 4.41 26.75 0.68
CA GLU A 822 3.46 25.85 1.36
C GLU A 822 2.40 25.40 0.35
N GLU A 823 2.37 24.11 0.01
CA GLU A 823 1.36 23.55 -0.87
C GLU A 823 0.03 23.38 -0.13
N GLY A 824 -0.90 24.30 -0.36
CA GLY A 824 -2.31 24.16 -0.05
C GLY A 824 -3.16 24.44 -1.28
N GLY A 825 -3.86 23.41 -1.81
CA GLY A 825 -4.99 23.55 -2.74
C GLY A 825 -4.81 22.90 -4.12
N PRO A 826 -5.90 22.38 -4.73
CA PRO A 826 -5.89 21.17 -5.56
C PRO A 826 -5.69 21.43 -7.06
N GLY A 827 -5.06 20.46 -7.73
CA GLY A 827 -5.16 20.31 -9.18
C GLY A 827 -3.94 20.80 -9.96
N THR A 828 -2.88 20.01 -9.94
CA THR A 828 -2.12 19.56 -11.13
C THR A 828 -1.06 18.58 -10.62
N ILE A 829 -1.25 17.29 -10.91
CA ILE A 829 -0.18 16.30 -10.76
C ILE A 829 0.92 16.71 -11.75
N PRO A 830 2.15 17.02 -11.33
CA PRO A 830 3.25 17.11 -12.27
C PRO A 830 3.57 15.67 -12.69
N SER A 831 3.29 15.34 -13.96
CA SER A 831 3.73 14.09 -14.58
C SER A 831 5.23 13.88 -14.33
N PRO A 832 5.70 12.66 -14.02
CA PRO A 832 7.10 12.44 -13.69
C PRO A 832 7.94 12.38 -14.97
N PRO A 833 9.11 13.06 -15.04
CA PRO A 833 10.17 12.69 -15.95
C PRO A 833 11.31 12.08 -15.11
N LYS A 834 11.24 10.79 -14.77
CA LYS A 834 12.36 10.09 -14.12
C LYS A 834 12.50 8.68 -14.69
N LYS A 835 13.34 8.53 -15.72
CA LYS A 835 13.80 7.22 -16.20
C LYS A 835 14.75 6.67 -15.13
N LEU A 836 14.27 5.76 -14.28
CA LEU A 836 15.09 5.01 -13.35
C LEU A 836 15.73 3.86 -14.13
N ILE A 837 17.07 3.81 -14.17
CA ILE A 837 17.80 2.70 -14.78
C ILE A 837 18.59 1.99 -13.70
N LYS A 838 18.38 0.67 -13.59
CA LYS A 838 19.07 -0.22 -12.66
C LYS A 838 19.94 -1.18 -13.47
N TYR A 839 21.23 -1.22 -13.17
CA TYR A 839 22.16 -2.19 -13.74
C TYR A 839 22.69 -3.12 -12.66
N ASP A 840 22.55 -4.42 -12.92
CA ASP A 840 23.04 -5.51 -12.08
C ASP A 840 24.03 -6.36 -12.94
N GLY A 841 25.24 -6.63 -12.45
CA GLY A 841 26.26 -7.43 -13.15
C GLY A 841 27.71 -7.18 -12.72
N THR A 842 28.70 -7.70 -13.47
CA THR A 842 30.12 -7.41 -13.23
C THR A 842 30.45 -5.96 -13.59
N ALA A 843 31.54 -5.41 -13.04
CA ALA A 843 31.90 -4.00 -13.28
C ALA A 843 32.08 -3.65 -14.78
N SER A 844 32.58 -4.60 -15.58
CA SER A 844 32.76 -4.43 -17.02
C SER A 844 31.42 -4.40 -17.77
N ASP A 845 30.46 -5.24 -17.38
CA ASP A 845 29.13 -5.31 -18.00
C ASP A 845 28.31 -4.05 -17.73
N VAL A 846 28.39 -3.54 -16.49
CA VAL A 846 27.74 -2.30 -16.09
C VAL A 846 28.30 -1.11 -16.89
N LEU A 847 29.62 -1.03 -17.05
CA LEU A 847 30.27 0.03 -17.83
C LEU A 847 29.90 0.00 -19.32
N GLN A 848 29.82 -1.19 -19.90
CA GLN A 848 29.48 -1.34 -21.32
C GLN A 848 28.01 -0.97 -21.58
N ARG A 849 27.08 -1.35 -20.70
CA ARG A 849 25.66 -1.00 -20.78
C ARG A 849 25.40 0.48 -20.52
N PHE A 850 26.11 1.07 -19.56
CA PHE A 850 26.06 2.50 -19.28
C PHE A 850 26.48 3.34 -20.50
N ASN A 851 27.51 2.90 -21.24
CA ASN A 851 27.94 3.55 -22.48
C ASN A 851 26.93 3.39 -23.63
N SER A 852 26.24 2.25 -23.76
CA SER A 852 25.28 2.04 -24.84
C SER A 852 23.97 2.84 -24.67
N GLU A 853 23.46 2.95 -23.44
CA GLU A 853 22.13 3.56 -23.20
C GLU A 853 22.14 5.09 -23.08
N ILE A 854 23.32 5.72 -22.91
CA ILE A 854 23.45 7.19 -22.73
C ILE A 854 23.89 7.89 -24.03
N SER A 855 23.78 7.21 -25.17
CA SER A 855 24.00 7.78 -26.51
C SER A 855 22.80 8.58 -27.05
N GLU A 856 21.63 8.53 -26.40
CA GLU A 856 20.44 9.32 -26.75
C GLU A 856 20.21 10.46 -25.75
N GLU A 857 19.93 11.67 -26.26
CA GLU A 857 19.78 12.94 -25.56
C GLU A 857 18.61 12.98 -24.55
N GLY A 858 18.75 12.30 -23.40
CA GLY A 858 17.80 12.37 -22.28
C GLY A 858 18.47 12.83 -20.97
N LYS A 859 17.88 13.81 -20.29
CA LYS A 859 18.28 14.23 -18.93
C LYS A 859 17.98 13.10 -17.92
N LEU A 860 19.01 12.38 -17.50
CA LEU A 860 18.97 11.38 -16.42
C LEU A 860 19.23 12.05 -15.07
N GLU A 861 18.23 12.06 -14.16
CA GLU A 861 18.38 12.63 -12.82
C GLU A 861 18.88 11.62 -11.76
N TRP A 862 18.71 10.31 -12.00
CA TRP A 862 18.91 9.27 -10.99
C TRP A 862 19.36 7.92 -11.58
N ILE A 863 20.43 7.33 -11.05
CA ILE A 863 20.98 6.03 -11.47
C ILE A 863 21.31 5.16 -10.24
N SER A 864 20.95 3.88 -10.29
CA SER A 864 21.27 2.87 -9.26
C SER A 864 22.10 1.74 -9.87
N ILE A 865 23.29 1.50 -9.33
CA ILE A 865 24.21 0.46 -9.80
C ILE A 865 24.44 -0.54 -8.68
N GLU A 866 24.24 -1.83 -8.96
CA GLU A 866 24.50 -2.94 -8.04
C GLU A 866 25.56 -3.85 -8.67
N ILE A 867 26.76 -3.91 -8.07
CA ILE A 867 27.88 -4.70 -8.59
C ILE A 867 28.13 -5.87 -7.64
N GLU A 868 28.19 -7.07 -8.21
CA GLU A 868 28.24 -8.32 -7.44
C GLU A 868 29.67 -8.75 -7.02
N GLU A 869 30.71 -8.15 -7.62
CA GLU A 869 32.13 -8.48 -7.37
C GLU A 869 32.97 -7.27 -6.93
N GLU A 870 34.22 -7.50 -6.49
CA GLU A 870 35.16 -6.43 -6.11
C GLU A 870 35.46 -5.50 -7.30
N ILE A 871 35.14 -4.21 -7.12
CA ILE A 871 35.38 -3.18 -8.13
C ILE A 871 36.81 -2.67 -7.98
N SER A 872 37.58 -2.66 -9.06
CA SER A 872 38.91 -2.06 -9.08
C SER A 872 38.84 -0.53 -8.91
N ASN A 873 39.84 0.06 -8.25
CA ASN A 873 39.88 1.52 -8.05
C ASN A 873 39.83 2.30 -9.38
N ASN A 874 40.40 1.76 -10.46
CA ASN A 874 40.33 2.37 -11.80
C ASN A 874 38.89 2.43 -12.33
N ALA A 875 38.09 1.37 -12.15
CA ALA A 875 36.70 1.36 -12.60
C ALA A 875 35.83 2.34 -11.79
N ILE A 876 36.11 2.49 -10.48
CA ILE A 876 35.43 3.51 -9.65
C ILE A 876 35.79 4.92 -10.12
N GLU A 877 37.06 5.19 -10.41
CA GLU A 877 37.50 6.50 -10.91
C GLU A 877 36.86 6.87 -12.25
N GLU A 878 36.74 5.92 -13.18
CA GLU A 878 36.06 6.18 -14.46
C GLU A 878 34.57 6.49 -14.27
N ILE A 879 33.86 5.71 -13.44
CA ILE A 879 32.45 5.96 -13.12
C ILE A 879 32.25 7.33 -12.48
N LEU A 880 33.11 7.69 -11.51
CA LEU A 880 33.04 8.99 -10.83
C LEU A 880 33.37 10.16 -11.76
N LYS A 881 34.36 10.02 -12.65
CA LYS A 881 34.68 11.06 -13.67
C LYS A 881 33.50 11.27 -14.62
N MET A 882 32.83 10.21 -15.05
CA MET A 882 31.67 10.32 -15.95
C MET A 882 30.46 10.97 -15.27
N ILE A 883 30.21 10.66 -13.99
CA ILE A 883 29.11 11.24 -13.20
C ILE A 883 29.35 12.73 -12.91
N ASN A 884 30.58 13.10 -12.53
CA ASN A 884 30.92 14.50 -12.20
C ASN A 884 30.76 15.43 -13.40
N ASN A 885 31.10 14.96 -14.62
CA ASN A 885 30.95 15.75 -15.83
C ASN A 885 29.47 16.03 -16.21
N ARG A 886 28.49 15.34 -15.60
CA ARG A 886 27.07 15.43 -16.01
C ARG A 886 26.06 15.73 -14.88
N LYS A 887 26.52 16.05 -13.66
CA LYS A 887 25.69 16.48 -12.50
C LYS A 887 24.56 15.49 -12.11
N ILE A 888 24.80 14.19 -12.16
CA ILE A 888 23.82 13.15 -11.82
C ILE A 888 23.91 12.80 -10.32
N LYS A 889 22.78 12.63 -9.62
CA LYS A 889 22.78 12.10 -8.23
C LYS A 889 23.08 10.61 -8.23
N PHE A 890 24.15 10.21 -7.53
CA PHE A 890 24.63 8.84 -7.45
C PHE A 890 24.40 8.22 -6.07
N ASN A 891 23.94 6.99 -6.01
CA ASN A 891 23.77 6.23 -4.78
C ASN A 891 24.34 4.82 -4.97
N ALA A 892 25.57 4.59 -4.54
CA ALA A 892 26.19 3.26 -4.53
C ALA A 892 26.00 2.60 -3.17
N ARG A 893 25.60 1.32 -3.18
CA ARG A 893 25.65 0.46 -2.00
C ARG A 893 26.64 -0.66 -2.25
N ARG A 894 27.70 -0.71 -1.45
CA ARG A 894 28.62 -1.84 -1.41
C ARG A 894 27.92 -2.99 -0.69
N ARG A 895 27.72 -4.12 -1.37
CA ARG A 895 27.39 -5.38 -0.72
C ARG A 895 28.71 -6.05 -0.37
N ILE A 896 29.06 -6.03 0.92
CA ILE A 896 30.17 -6.84 1.42
C ILE A 896 29.60 -8.26 1.49
N ILE A 897 30.06 -9.16 0.62
CA ILE A 897 29.81 -10.61 0.75
C ILE A 897 30.76 -11.16 1.80
#